data_AF-A0A9P0DN35-F1
#
_entry.id   AF-A0A9P0DN35-F1
#
_cell.length_a   1.000
_cell.length_b   1.000
_cell.length_c   1.000
_cell.angle_alpha   90.00
_cell.angle_beta   90.00
_cell.angle_gamma   90.00
#
_symmetry.space_group_name_H-M   'P 1'
#
loop_
_entity.id
_entity.type
_entity.pdbx_description
1 polymer ?
#
loop_
_entity_poly.entity_id
_entity_poly.type
_entity_poly.pdbx_seq_one_letter_code
_entity_poly.pdbx_strand_id
1 'polypeptide(L)'
;MEGRGWKKRQSVNLVSLLVTCLFLFLAVQFSDGGVTFATKIKKITENLDIAVLTLNDNVTYTDYEDKSTYNSSAEFRAAGMAGLYNLTNMFIDWISPKDILMSGVVSLNRNNQIEVQNPEIPELFKYYAALVSILLFLVLCVVLFPLCGLCFCCCRCCGNCGGKPQPSDKNKDTCKKVVHATLLIICGTGLLFCIVCAFGSNQQLHDGLETFPKNMHYSVKDTKTFMDTTNAEIHNLLQKNYHEFSDAFVNVIENGSVIAMEQLKEYVNATTVSKIYEFANQLPEVRETMTSLKTGTNRLRVYASQLNDAIRKVKKDLISTLNSCSSYIDGCHKLQDKVQKLQTSIDFNAVPDVSSAIESFDQINIEKVQADAQQGNQSLYQVQKQINDSLTDTLSAARQQITNTATIINEKLASLSDTLEHVKTQIDDNASPAIDTTQDYINRYGKYQYYIGLTISCILLLVTVCIVFGLICGICGKRPDGYSDNCCNKGAGGQFLICAVMIMFLFGFLISIFTLVSFIAGVISEKALCDTLRNPNPSESNIMSIIDSLNLNLAVDVKPSTMLNNCYQNKSIYQTFNLASQFNLEEIKANFNIAEKLDNLNIDNVIPEGFNLLGDNNAFEELLQINPEIDVFKFKEELQTNFTNYSLDEITSGLTSIINQINGDDTNSQALRSQLQLSLLHITTYNEKLVIPMKDLALAIMDTADNLNEQLKMNHSSFPEAIRSLLIDLREAQDALVNNGPTQLSKTAEYFRNVILNIVNGYMDRISDQAENKIGHCGPLNLVIHASIASTCDKVLLPWNGFWFSLFCTIVLYIVTIIIAIKLANLYRKHKPGYDQYVETRGGKRGKKKGKKSKRHDERSNVGREVAREYAAGSHPPDGRYADMAPNYRSHVNNPYARDVNGNTMKTRF
;
A
#
# COMPACT_ATOMS: atom_id res chain seq x y z
N MET A 1 -35.90 61.62 42.88
CA MET A 1 -35.02 61.28 41.73
C MET A 1 -35.79 60.40 40.74
N GLU A 2 -36.82 60.92 40.05
CA GLU A 2 -37.78 60.05 39.34
C GLU A 2 -37.67 59.97 37.80
N GLY A 3 -36.93 60.86 37.14
CA GLY A 3 -36.93 60.96 35.67
C GLY A 3 -36.41 59.74 34.88
N ARG A 4 -35.74 58.76 35.52
CA ARG A 4 -35.14 57.60 34.84
C ARG A 4 -35.97 56.31 34.85
N GLY A 5 -37.01 56.21 35.67
CA GLY A 5 -37.86 55.00 35.71
C GLY A 5 -38.83 54.88 34.52
N TRP A 6 -39.42 56.00 34.10
CA TRP A 6 -40.55 56.01 33.17
C TRP A 6 -40.18 55.57 31.74
N LYS A 7 -39.10 56.11 31.17
CA LYS A 7 -38.61 55.71 29.84
C LYS A 7 -38.26 54.22 29.76
N LYS A 8 -37.72 53.63 30.85
CA LYS A 8 -37.35 52.20 30.89
C LYS A 8 -38.58 51.29 30.97
N ARG A 9 -39.72 51.76 31.52
CA ARG A 9 -41.01 51.07 31.42
C ARG A 9 -41.61 51.15 30.02
N GLN A 10 -41.59 52.32 29.38
CA GLN A 10 -42.06 52.45 27.99
C GLN A 10 -41.27 51.58 27.01
N SER A 11 -39.94 51.51 27.13
CA SER A 11 -39.12 50.65 26.26
C SER A 11 -39.42 49.16 26.47
N VAL A 12 -39.62 48.71 27.71
CA VAL A 12 -39.98 47.30 27.99
C VAL A 12 -41.39 46.97 27.49
N ASN A 13 -42.37 47.87 27.67
CA ASN A 13 -43.72 47.66 27.14
C ASN A 13 -43.74 47.65 25.61
N LEU A 14 -42.96 48.50 24.94
CA LEU A 14 -42.90 48.56 23.48
C LEU A 14 -42.13 47.37 22.88
N VAL A 15 -41.07 46.90 23.53
CA VAL A 15 -40.43 45.62 23.19
C VAL A 15 -41.38 44.45 23.42
N SER A 16 -42.13 44.43 24.53
CA SER A 16 -43.12 43.38 24.79
C SER A 16 -44.26 43.39 23.77
N LEU A 17 -44.70 44.59 23.31
CA LEU A 17 -45.68 44.73 22.24
C LEU A 17 -45.11 44.25 20.90
N LEU A 18 -43.87 44.59 20.56
CA LEU A 18 -43.21 44.09 19.36
C LEU A 18 -43.02 42.57 19.39
N VAL A 19 -42.66 42.01 20.55
CA VAL A 19 -42.53 40.56 20.74
C VAL A 19 -43.89 39.88 20.62
N THR A 20 -44.97 40.40 21.23
CA THR A 20 -46.31 39.79 21.06
C THR A 20 -46.88 40.00 19.66
N CYS A 21 -46.63 41.13 18.99
CA CYS A 21 -46.98 41.31 17.58
C CYS A 21 -46.18 40.36 16.67
N LEU A 22 -44.90 40.12 16.94
CA LEU A 22 -44.09 39.15 16.19
C LEU A 22 -44.53 37.71 16.47
N PHE A 23 -44.87 37.38 17.72
CA PHE A 23 -45.43 36.08 18.08
C PHE A 23 -46.81 35.86 17.47
N LEU A 24 -47.65 36.91 17.35
CA LEU A 24 -48.93 36.85 16.66
C LEU A 24 -48.77 36.77 15.14
N PHE A 25 -47.80 37.46 14.56
CA PHE A 25 -47.51 37.38 13.12
C PHE A 25 -46.97 35.98 12.74
N LEU A 26 -46.07 35.41 13.56
CA LEU A 26 -45.64 34.02 13.45
C LEU A 26 -46.79 33.05 13.73
N ALA A 27 -47.62 33.29 14.75
CA ALA A 27 -48.77 32.44 15.04
C ALA A 27 -49.82 32.49 13.92
N VAL A 28 -50.01 33.62 13.21
CA VAL A 28 -50.85 33.69 12.01
C VAL A 28 -50.21 32.90 10.86
N GLN A 29 -48.90 33.07 10.61
CA GLN A 29 -48.15 32.24 9.65
C GLN A 29 -48.16 30.73 9.96
N PHE A 30 -48.41 30.34 11.21
CA PHE A 30 -48.56 28.94 11.65
C PHE A 30 -50.03 28.52 11.94
N SER A 31 -51.01 29.42 11.81
CA SER A 31 -52.43 29.15 12.09
C SER A 31 -53.31 29.18 10.84
N ASP A 32 -52.81 29.68 9.70
CA ASP A 32 -53.31 29.21 8.41
C ASP A 32 -52.98 27.71 8.30
N GLY A 33 -54.02 26.88 8.31
CA GLY A 33 -53.93 25.41 8.20
C GLY A 33 -53.48 24.90 6.83
N GLY A 34 -52.82 25.75 6.04
CA GLY A 34 -52.36 25.51 4.68
C GLY A 34 -50.84 25.41 4.62
N VAL A 35 -50.27 24.28 5.08
CA VAL A 35 -48.87 23.94 4.76
C VAL A 35 -48.82 23.57 3.28
N THR A 36 -48.60 24.58 2.44
CA THR A 36 -48.56 24.48 0.97
C THR A 36 -47.61 23.38 0.51
N PHE A 37 -47.99 22.70 -0.56
CA PHE A 37 -47.26 21.57 -1.14
C PHE A 37 -45.77 21.89 -1.38
N ALA A 38 -45.49 23.08 -1.94
CA ALA A 38 -44.14 23.60 -2.13
C ALA A 38 -43.28 23.63 -0.84
N THR A 39 -43.89 23.90 0.32
CA THR A 39 -43.19 23.92 1.62
C THR A 39 -42.87 22.52 2.13
N LYS A 40 -43.72 21.53 1.82
CA LYS A 40 -43.44 20.10 2.08
C LYS A 40 -42.33 19.60 1.15
N ILE A 41 -42.47 19.79 -0.17
CA ILE A 41 -41.48 19.39 -1.18
C ILE A 41 -40.11 19.99 -0.87
N LYS A 42 -40.01 21.29 -0.56
CA LYS A 42 -38.72 21.91 -0.26
C LYS A 42 -38.03 21.25 0.93
N LYS A 43 -38.77 20.96 2.01
CA LYS A 43 -38.22 20.34 3.21
C LYS A 43 -37.85 18.87 3.02
N ILE A 44 -38.58 18.16 2.14
CA ILE A 44 -38.20 16.82 1.68
C ILE A 44 -36.88 16.92 0.92
N THR A 45 -36.81 17.74 -0.14
CA THR A 45 -35.60 17.95 -0.98
C THR A 45 -34.36 18.29 -0.15
N GLU A 46 -34.50 19.14 0.88
CA GLU A 46 -33.41 19.59 1.76
C GLU A 46 -32.90 18.47 2.71
N ASN A 47 -33.77 17.53 3.13
CA ASN A 47 -33.34 16.28 3.81
C ASN A 47 -32.73 15.26 2.82
N LEU A 48 -33.06 15.38 1.53
CA LEU A 48 -32.80 14.38 0.51
C LEU A 48 -31.44 14.53 -0.15
N ASP A 49 -31.00 15.78 -0.37
CA ASP A 49 -29.59 16.11 -0.62
C ASP A 49 -28.70 15.54 0.49
N ILE A 50 -29.12 15.66 1.76
CA ILE A 50 -28.39 15.11 2.91
C ILE A 50 -28.33 13.57 2.84
N ALA A 51 -29.45 12.89 2.56
CA ALA A 51 -29.47 11.43 2.43
C ALA A 51 -28.56 10.93 1.30
N VAL A 52 -28.57 11.60 0.15
CA VAL A 52 -27.70 11.29 -0.99
C VAL A 52 -26.23 11.62 -0.69
N LEU A 53 -25.94 12.66 0.10
CA LEU A 53 -24.62 12.94 0.67
C LEU A 53 -24.15 11.90 1.72
N THR A 54 -24.99 10.96 2.17
CA THR A 54 -24.53 9.83 3.00
C THR A 54 -24.03 8.63 2.20
N LEU A 55 -24.14 8.65 0.86
CA LEU A 55 -23.46 7.69 0.00
C LEU A 55 -21.95 7.98 0.01
N ASN A 56 -21.24 7.38 0.96
CA ASN A 56 -19.79 7.52 1.13
C ASN A 56 -19.03 6.99 -0.09
N ASP A 57 -18.40 7.90 -0.83
CA ASP A 57 -17.54 7.65 -1.99
C ASP A 57 -16.12 7.15 -1.62
N ASN A 58 -15.69 7.35 -0.38
CA ASN A 58 -14.35 7.01 0.10
C ASN A 58 -14.25 5.54 0.53
N VAL A 59 -13.70 4.70 -0.35
CA VAL A 59 -13.38 3.29 -0.05
C VAL A 59 -12.14 3.19 0.84
N THR A 60 -12.27 2.59 2.03
CA THR A 60 -11.13 2.29 2.90
C THR A 60 -10.48 0.97 2.47
N TYR A 61 -9.36 1.07 1.74
CA TYR A 61 -8.56 -0.08 1.34
C TYR A 61 -7.66 -0.59 2.46
N THR A 62 -7.40 -1.89 2.51
CA THR A 62 -6.35 -2.43 3.39
C THR A 62 -4.98 -2.43 2.70
N ASP A 63 -4.01 -1.78 3.32
CA ASP A 63 -2.61 -1.77 2.86
C ASP A 63 -1.87 -3.05 3.32
N TYR A 64 -0.76 -3.35 2.63
CA TYR A 64 0.09 -4.52 2.91
C TYR A 64 1.21 -4.17 3.91
N GLU A 65 1.45 -5.03 4.89
CA GLU A 65 2.55 -4.87 5.86
C GLU A 65 3.72 -5.80 5.51
N ASP A 66 4.78 -5.28 4.89
CA ASP A 66 6.02 -6.05 4.70
C ASP A 66 6.66 -6.39 6.05
N LYS A 67 6.98 -7.68 6.21
CA LYS A 67 7.62 -8.28 7.39
C LYS A 67 8.84 -9.12 7.00
N SER A 68 9.31 -8.96 5.75
CA SER A 68 10.52 -9.57 5.24
C SER A 68 11.77 -9.10 6.00
N THR A 69 12.84 -9.89 5.94
CA THR A 69 14.14 -9.53 6.53
C THR A 69 15.27 -9.92 5.58
N TYR A 70 16.05 -8.93 5.18
CA TYR A 70 17.15 -9.07 4.22
C TYR A 70 18.47 -9.34 4.95
N ASN A 71 19.28 -10.25 4.42
CA ASN A 71 20.54 -10.71 5.02
C ASN A 71 21.81 -10.06 4.43
N SER A 72 21.69 -9.36 3.31
CA SER A 72 22.78 -8.77 2.53
C SER A 72 23.39 -7.55 3.23
N SER A 73 24.71 -7.40 3.13
CA SER A 73 25.44 -6.27 3.70
C SER A 73 26.62 -5.83 2.85
N ALA A 74 26.62 -4.54 2.52
CA ALA A 74 27.71 -3.85 1.85
C ALA A 74 28.86 -3.42 2.79
N GLU A 75 28.85 -3.81 4.07
CA GLU A 75 29.91 -3.41 5.01
C GLU A 75 31.26 -4.04 4.64
N PHE A 76 32.28 -3.19 4.50
CA PHE A 76 33.68 -3.58 4.36
C PHE A 76 34.55 -2.87 5.40
N ARG A 77 35.51 -3.60 6.01
CA ARG A 77 36.43 -3.09 7.03
C ARG A 77 37.87 -3.34 6.61
N ALA A 78 38.48 -2.38 5.93
CA ALA A 78 39.85 -2.47 5.39
C ALA A 78 40.98 -2.61 6.45
N ALA A 79 40.67 -2.70 7.75
CA ALA A 79 41.60 -2.99 8.86
C ALA A 79 42.98 -2.29 8.76
N GLY A 80 42.98 -0.98 8.51
CA GLY A 80 44.19 -0.16 8.37
C GLY A 80 44.79 -0.07 6.96
N MET A 81 44.42 -0.96 6.03
CA MET A 81 44.89 -0.97 4.64
C MET A 81 44.17 0.04 3.73
N ALA A 82 43.18 0.79 4.22
CA ALA A 82 42.43 1.77 3.42
C ALA A 82 43.32 2.78 2.66
N GLY A 83 44.43 3.22 3.28
CA GLY A 83 45.39 4.12 2.63
C GLY A 83 46.18 3.46 1.50
N LEU A 84 46.46 2.15 1.60
CA LEU A 84 47.09 1.36 0.53
C LEU A 84 46.12 1.20 -0.65
N TYR A 85 44.86 0.82 -0.38
CA TYR A 85 43.88 0.58 -1.43
C TYR A 85 43.52 1.86 -2.19
N ASN A 86 43.30 2.99 -1.49
CA ASN A 86 43.09 4.30 -2.12
C ASN A 86 44.28 4.69 -3.02
N LEU A 87 45.51 4.57 -2.51
CA LEU A 87 46.73 4.86 -3.30
C LEU A 87 46.91 3.89 -4.49
N THR A 88 46.46 2.63 -4.35
CA THR A 88 46.48 1.64 -5.43
C THR A 88 45.47 2.00 -6.52
N ASN A 89 44.23 2.33 -6.16
CA ASN A 89 43.21 2.73 -7.14
C ASN A 89 43.59 4.05 -7.83
N MET A 90 44.12 5.03 -7.10
CA MET A 90 44.69 6.26 -7.67
C MET A 90 45.83 5.97 -8.67
N PHE A 91 46.62 4.91 -8.45
CA PHE A 91 47.63 4.46 -9.40
C PHE A 91 47.01 3.73 -10.61
N ILE A 92 45.96 2.92 -10.42
CA ILE A 92 45.20 2.29 -11.52
C ILE A 92 44.54 3.37 -12.41
N ASP A 93 43.95 4.41 -11.82
CA ASP A 93 43.33 5.54 -12.52
C ASP A 93 44.33 6.44 -13.25
N TRP A 94 45.59 6.46 -12.81
CA TRP A 94 46.66 7.20 -13.49
C TRP A 94 47.22 6.47 -14.72
N ILE A 95 47.18 5.14 -14.72
CA ILE A 95 47.85 4.30 -15.74
C ILE A 95 46.88 3.72 -16.76
N SER A 96 45.62 3.53 -16.37
CA SER A 96 44.53 3.07 -17.23
C SER A 96 43.75 4.27 -17.76
N PRO A 97 43.28 4.26 -19.01
CA PRO A 97 42.15 5.10 -19.40
C PRO A 97 40.91 4.81 -18.53
N LYS A 98 39.99 5.80 -18.46
CA LYS A 98 38.74 5.69 -17.68
C LYS A 98 37.88 4.51 -18.13
N ASP A 99 37.68 4.39 -19.44
CA ASP A 99 37.13 3.19 -20.05
C ASP A 99 38.30 2.33 -20.56
N ILE A 100 38.27 1.04 -20.26
CA ILE A 100 39.27 0.09 -20.73
C ILE A 100 39.01 -0.35 -22.19
N LEU A 101 37.81 -0.12 -22.73
CA LEU A 101 37.52 -0.20 -24.16
C LEU A 101 37.58 1.20 -24.78
N MET A 102 38.51 1.40 -25.72
CA MET A 102 38.63 2.65 -26.47
C MET A 102 37.36 2.92 -27.29
N SER A 103 36.75 4.09 -27.10
CA SER A 103 35.52 4.48 -27.79
C SER A 103 35.70 4.50 -29.32
N GLY A 104 34.72 3.93 -30.03
CA GLY A 104 34.75 3.77 -31.49
C GLY A 104 35.53 2.54 -32.01
N VAL A 105 36.40 1.91 -31.20
CA VAL A 105 37.11 0.68 -31.60
C VAL A 105 36.17 -0.52 -31.56
N VAL A 106 35.38 -0.65 -30.50
CA VAL A 106 34.34 -1.66 -30.38
C VAL A 106 33.00 -0.96 -30.52
N SER A 107 32.31 -1.20 -31.64
CA SER A 107 31.03 -0.57 -31.96
C SER A 107 29.98 -1.63 -32.27
N LEU A 108 28.72 -1.34 -31.98
CA LEU A 108 27.61 -2.26 -32.27
C LEU A 108 26.97 -1.85 -33.61
N ASN A 109 26.98 -2.75 -34.58
CA ASN A 109 26.22 -2.55 -35.81
C ASN A 109 24.72 -2.76 -35.54
N ARG A 110 23.85 -2.31 -36.46
CA ARG A 110 22.38 -2.34 -36.37
C ARG A 110 21.74 -3.71 -36.13
N ASN A 111 22.52 -4.78 -36.18
CA ASN A 111 22.11 -6.17 -35.96
C ASN A 111 22.58 -6.72 -34.58
N ASN A 112 22.91 -5.85 -33.62
CA ASN A 112 23.56 -6.18 -32.33
C ASN A 112 24.85 -7.02 -32.45
N GLN A 113 25.55 -6.92 -33.59
CA GLN A 113 26.83 -7.59 -33.80
C GLN A 113 27.98 -6.65 -33.42
N ILE A 114 28.96 -7.20 -32.71
CA ILE A 114 30.17 -6.49 -32.28
C ILE A 114 31.07 -6.27 -33.50
N GLU A 115 31.03 -5.06 -34.04
CA GLU A 115 31.89 -4.60 -35.12
C GLU A 115 33.13 -3.91 -34.52
N VAL A 116 34.24 -4.65 -34.54
CA VAL A 116 35.56 -4.12 -34.19
C VAL A 116 36.09 -3.33 -35.39
N GLN A 117 36.03 -2.00 -35.29
CA GLN A 117 36.73 -1.13 -36.22
C GLN A 117 38.24 -1.28 -35.95
N ASN A 118 39.07 -1.23 -37.00
CA ASN A 118 40.52 -1.25 -36.83
C ASN A 118 41.01 0.18 -36.53
N PRO A 119 41.35 0.55 -35.28
CA PRO A 119 41.97 1.84 -35.00
C PRO A 119 43.35 1.93 -35.66
N GLU A 120 43.80 3.16 -35.91
CA GLU A 120 45.20 3.37 -36.20
C GLU A 120 46.04 2.95 -34.99
N ILE A 121 46.96 2.00 -35.21
CA ILE A 121 47.94 1.52 -34.23
C ILE A 121 48.59 2.66 -33.40
N PRO A 122 49.03 3.81 -33.96
CA PRO A 122 49.57 4.93 -33.18
C PRO A 122 48.57 5.62 -32.23
N GLU A 123 47.25 5.49 -32.43
CA GLU A 123 46.25 6.02 -31.50
C GLU A 123 46.02 5.06 -30.34
N LEU A 124 45.91 3.76 -30.63
CA LEU A 124 45.84 2.68 -29.63
C LEU A 124 47.04 2.74 -28.67
N PHE A 125 48.25 2.95 -29.19
CA PHE A 125 49.46 3.11 -28.37
C PHE A 125 49.48 4.40 -27.52
N LYS A 126 48.82 5.48 -27.94
CA LYS A 126 48.67 6.69 -27.11
C LYS A 126 47.67 6.45 -25.98
N TYR A 127 46.55 5.78 -26.27
CA TYR A 127 45.45 5.55 -25.33
C TYR A 127 45.89 4.67 -24.15
N TYR A 128 46.63 3.58 -24.41
CA TYR A 128 47.13 2.67 -23.36
C TYR A 128 48.60 2.93 -22.96
N ALA A 129 49.17 4.09 -23.28
CA ALA A 129 50.62 4.36 -23.17
C ALA A 129 51.23 4.05 -21.79
N ALA A 130 50.56 4.47 -20.71
CA ALA A 130 51.05 4.28 -19.34
C ALA A 130 50.97 2.81 -18.88
N LEU A 131 49.83 2.15 -19.12
CA LEU A 131 49.63 0.71 -18.89
C LEU A 131 50.69 -0.14 -19.63
N VAL A 132 50.89 0.13 -20.93
CA VAL A 132 51.90 -0.56 -21.76
C VAL A 132 53.31 -0.29 -21.24
N SER A 133 53.62 0.92 -20.78
CA SER A 133 54.93 1.23 -20.19
C SER A 133 55.21 0.46 -18.90
N ILE A 134 54.20 0.21 -18.05
CA ILE A 134 54.35 -0.57 -16.82
C ILE A 134 54.46 -2.07 -17.11
N LEU A 135 53.65 -2.57 -18.06
CA LEU A 135 53.75 -3.95 -18.54
C LEU A 135 55.13 -4.24 -19.12
N LEU A 136 55.66 -3.33 -19.96
CA LEU A 136 57.01 -3.43 -20.52
C LEU A 136 58.10 -3.34 -19.44
N PHE A 137 57.94 -2.48 -18.43
CA PHE A 137 58.85 -2.41 -17.27
C PHE A 137 58.88 -3.73 -16.47
N LEU A 138 57.72 -4.33 -16.20
CA LEU A 138 57.64 -5.61 -15.49
C LEU A 138 58.24 -6.76 -16.31
N VAL A 139 57.94 -6.86 -17.61
CA VAL A 139 58.57 -7.83 -18.52
C VAL A 139 60.10 -7.63 -18.57
N LEU A 140 60.57 -6.39 -18.62
CA LEU A 140 62.00 -6.06 -18.56
C LEU A 140 62.62 -6.51 -17.22
N CYS A 141 61.94 -6.34 -16.09
CA CYS A 141 62.39 -6.85 -14.79
C CYS A 141 62.52 -8.38 -14.77
N VAL A 142 61.53 -9.12 -15.31
CA VAL A 142 61.59 -10.59 -15.43
C VAL A 142 62.85 -11.06 -16.18
N VAL A 143 63.26 -10.35 -17.22
CA VAL A 143 64.45 -10.68 -18.02
C VAL A 143 65.75 -10.16 -17.38
N LEU A 144 65.74 -8.96 -16.78
CA LEU A 144 66.95 -8.35 -16.21
C LEU A 144 67.38 -8.95 -14.87
N PHE A 145 66.47 -9.36 -13.97
CA PHE A 145 66.88 -9.97 -12.70
C PHE A 145 67.79 -11.21 -12.86
N PRO A 146 67.45 -12.22 -13.69
CA PRO A 146 68.31 -13.40 -13.85
C PRO A 146 69.60 -13.07 -14.64
N LEU A 147 69.53 -12.23 -15.69
CA LEU A 147 70.72 -11.85 -16.46
C LEU A 147 71.72 -11.05 -15.63
N CYS A 148 71.24 -10.06 -14.86
CA CYS A 148 72.08 -9.29 -13.94
C CYS A 148 72.58 -10.17 -12.78
N GLY A 149 71.78 -11.10 -12.27
CA GLY A 149 72.18 -12.06 -11.23
C GLY A 149 73.31 -12.99 -11.68
N LEU A 150 73.18 -13.59 -12.87
CA LEU A 150 74.21 -14.42 -13.48
C LEU A 150 75.49 -13.61 -13.75
N CYS A 151 75.37 -12.44 -14.39
CA CYS A 151 76.50 -11.55 -14.65
C CYS A 151 77.21 -11.12 -13.36
N PHE A 152 76.46 -10.75 -12.32
CA PHE A 152 76.99 -10.40 -11.01
C PHE A 152 77.71 -11.58 -10.35
N CYS A 153 77.14 -12.79 -10.42
CA CYS A 153 77.75 -14.01 -9.91
C CYS A 153 79.08 -14.32 -10.62
N CYS A 154 79.10 -14.37 -11.95
CA CYS A 154 80.32 -14.59 -12.74
C CYS A 154 81.40 -13.51 -12.46
N CYS A 155 81.02 -12.23 -12.44
CA CYS A 155 81.94 -11.14 -12.10
C CYS A 155 82.51 -11.28 -10.69
N ARG A 156 81.70 -11.75 -9.73
CA ARG A 156 82.09 -11.98 -8.35
C ARG A 156 83.05 -13.16 -8.20
N CYS A 157 82.81 -14.26 -8.91
CA CYS A 157 83.73 -15.40 -9.00
C CYS A 157 85.09 -14.99 -9.61
N CYS A 158 85.09 -14.11 -10.62
CA CYS A 158 86.30 -13.53 -11.20
C CYS A 158 87.01 -12.50 -10.27
N GLY A 159 86.50 -12.28 -9.05
CA GLY A 159 87.07 -11.36 -8.07
C GLY A 159 86.66 -9.89 -8.23
N ASN A 160 85.94 -9.54 -9.29
CA ASN A 160 85.30 -8.24 -9.50
C ASN A 160 83.97 -8.16 -8.73
N CYS A 161 83.17 -7.09 -8.90
CA CYS A 161 81.90 -6.88 -8.16
C CYS A 161 81.98 -7.15 -6.64
N GLY A 162 83.14 -6.85 -6.05
CA GLY A 162 83.40 -7.09 -4.64
C GLY A 162 83.90 -8.48 -4.25
N GLY A 163 84.36 -9.33 -5.16
CA GLY A 163 84.97 -10.61 -4.79
C GLY A 163 86.21 -10.41 -3.90
N LYS A 164 87.21 -9.71 -4.42
CA LYS A 164 88.49 -9.41 -3.74
C LYS A 164 88.33 -8.36 -2.62
N PRO A 165 88.89 -8.57 -1.41
CA PRO A 165 88.95 -7.55 -0.36
C PRO A 165 89.92 -6.43 -0.74
N GLN A 166 89.61 -5.19 -0.35
CA GLN A 166 90.49 -4.03 -0.59
C GLN A 166 91.24 -3.61 0.68
N PRO A 167 92.54 -3.25 0.58
CA PRO A 167 93.30 -2.72 1.72
C PRO A 167 92.92 -1.27 2.04
N SER A 168 92.66 -1.00 3.32
CA SER A 168 92.50 0.32 3.96
C SER A 168 91.32 1.21 3.49
N ASP A 169 90.92 2.12 4.39
CA ASP A 169 89.94 3.18 4.14
C ASP A 169 90.64 4.43 3.58
N LYS A 170 90.04 5.05 2.55
CA LYS A 170 90.44 6.39 2.08
C LYS A 170 89.67 7.47 2.85
N ASN A 171 90.20 8.69 2.93
CA ASN A 171 89.65 9.77 3.79
C ASN A 171 88.15 10.09 3.59
N LYS A 172 87.57 9.81 2.41
CA LYS A 172 86.12 10.01 2.13
C LYS A 172 85.26 8.76 2.36
N ASP A 173 85.84 7.61 2.67
CA ASP A 173 85.10 6.34 2.74
C ASP A 173 84.21 6.25 3.98
N THR A 174 84.55 6.91 5.11
CA THR A 174 83.66 6.99 6.29
C THR A 174 82.36 7.72 5.96
N CYS A 175 82.43 8.86 5.27
CA CYS A 175 81.24 9.60 4.82
C CYS A 175 80.39 8.75 3.87
N LYS A 176 81.01 8.06 2.90
CA LYS A 176 80.30 7.13 2.00
C LYS A 176 79.62 5.97 2.74
N LYS A 177 80.24 5.42 3.78
CA LYS A 177 79.63 4.36 4.62
C LYS A 177 78.36 4.88 5.29
N VAL A 178 78.39 6.08 5.87
CA VAL A 178 77.20 6.70 6.49
C VAL A 178 76.12 6.96 5.45
N VAL A 179 76.43 7.67 4.35
CA VAL A 179 75.43 8.02 3.32
C VAL A 179 74.77 6.77 2.72
N HIS A 180 75.55 5.75 2.35
CA HIS A 180 74.97 4.51 1.80
C HIS A 180 74.22 3.70 2.87
N ALA A 181 74.62 3.72 4.15
CA ALA A 181 73.86 3.07 5.22
C ALA A 181 72.52 3.80 5.48
N THR A 182 72.50 5.13 5.54
CA THR A 182 71.26 5.91 5.71
C THR A 182 70.29 5.70 4.56
N LEU A 183 70.77 5.74 3.31
CA LEU A 183 69.92 5.43 2.15
C LEU A 183 69.40 3.99 2.19
N LEU A 184 70.22 3.02 2.62
CA LEU A 184 69.79 1.63 2.74
C LEU A 184 68.79 1.41 3.89
N ILE A 185 68.87 2.19 4.97
CA ILE A 185 67.85 2.22 6.03
C ILE A 185 66.52 2.71 5.45
N ILE A 186 66.51 3.81 4.69
CA ILE A 186 65.30 4.37 4.06
C ILE A 186 64.68 3.36 3.06
N CYS A 187 65.49 2.71 2.23
CA CYS A 187 65.00 1.64 1.36
C CYS A 187 64.49 0.44 2.18
N GLY A 188 65.18 0.06 3.26
CA GLY A 188 64.79 -1.05 4.13
C GLY A 188 63.49 -0.83 4.88
N THR A 189 63.20 0.40 5.34
CA THR A 189 61.91 0.74 5.97
C THR A 189 60.78 0.79 4.94
N GLY A 190 61.06 1.28 3.72
CA GLY A 190 60.11 1.18 2.60
C GLY A 190 59.78 -0.28 2.23
N LEU A 191 60.78 -1.16 2.22
CA LEU A 191 60.59 -2.59 2.00
C LEU A 191 59.78 -3.24 3.13
N LEU A 192 60.06 -2.95 4.40
CA LEU A 192 59.24 -3.42 5.53
C LEU A 192 57.77 -2.98 5.40
N PHE A 193 57.53 -1.73 5.00
CA PHE A 193 56.17 -1.22 4.77
C PHE A 193 55.46 -2.02 3.67
N CYS A 194 56.09 -2.19 2.50
CA CYS A 194 55.53 -2.99 1.41
C CYS A 194 55.25 -4.46 1.82
N ILE A 195 56.09 -5.04 2.70
CA ILE A 195 55.90 -6.40 3.22
C ILE A 195 54.70 -6.48 4.15
N VAL A 196 54.53 -5.52 5.07
CA VAL A 196 53.35 -5.46 5.95
C VAL A 196 52.07 -5.27 5.14
N CYS A 197 52.10 -4.42 4.12
CA CYS A 197 51.00 -4.24 3.17
C CYS A 197 50.69 -5.52 2.38
N ALA A 198 51.71 -6.26 1.93
CA ALA A 198 51.53 -7.54 1.25
C ALA A 198 50.92 -8.62 2.17
N PHE A 199 51.42 -8.78 3.41
CA PHE A 199 50.82 -9.71 4.38
C PHE A 199 49.36 -9.36 4.70
N GLY A 200 49.07 -8.08 4.96
CA GLY A 200 47.71 -7.61 5.27
C GLY A 200 46.73 -7.78 4.12
N SER A 201 47.18 -7.47 2.89
CA SER A 201 46.38 -7.65 1.67
C SER A 201 46.12 -9.14 1.38
N ASN A 202 47.13 -10.02 1.57
CA ASN A 202 46.95 -11.47 1.39
C ASN A 202 45.99 -12.09 2.42
N GLN A 203 45.97 -11.57 3.65
CA GLN A 203 45.00 -12.01 4.66
C GLN A 203 43.57 -11.54 4.31
N GLN A 204 43.38 -10.26 4.00
CA GLN A 204 42.04 -9.74 3.65
C GLN A 204 41.49 -10.39 2.37
N LEU A 205 42.35 -10.71 1.40
CA LEU A 205 41.98 -11.49 0.22
C LEU A 205 41.47 -12.90 0.58
N HIS A 206 42.10 -13.55 1.56
CA HIS A 206 41.68 -14.87 2.02
C HIS A 206 40.34 -14.81 2.78
N ASP A 207 40.21 -13.89 3.74
CA ASP A 207 38.98 -13.65 4.51
C ASP A 207 37.81 -13.26 3.57
N GLY A 208 38.10 -12.48 2.53
CA GLY A 208 37.16 -12.09 1.48
C GLY A 208 36.70 -13.27 0.62
N LEU A 209 37.63 -14.11 0.16
CA LEU A 209 37.31 -15.31 -0.61
C LEU A 209 36.52 -16.34 0.22
N GLU A 210 36.84 -16.55 1.50
CA GLU A 210 36.08 -17.45 2.38
C GLU A 210 34.64 -16.95 2.60
N THR A 211 34.44 -15.64 2.72
CA THR A 211 33.09 -15.06 2.92
C THR A 211 32.31 -14.82 1.62
N PHE A 212 32.96 -14.83 0.45
CA PHE A 212 32.35 -14.48 -0.83
C PHE A 212 31.11 -15.33 -1.19
N PRO A 213 31.13 -16.68 -1.19
CA PRO A 213 29.96 -17.46 -1.61
C PRO A 213 28.77 -17.25 -0.70
N LYS A 214 29.00 -17.16 0.62
CA LYS A 214 27.96 -16.89 1.62
C LYS A 214 27.27 -15.55 1.39
N ASN A 215 28.03 -14.49 1.09
CA ASN A 215 27.46 -13.17 0.78
C ASN A 215 26.61 -13.23 -0.51
N MET A 216 27.04 -14.00 -1.51
CA MET A 216 26.31 -14.16 -2.77
C MET A 216 25.04 -15.02 -2.62
N HIS A 217 25.06 -16.09 -1.82
CA HIS A 217 23.82 -16.81 -1.49
C HIS A 217 22.81 -15.93 -0.73
N TYR A 218 23.27 -15.03 0.17
CA TYR A 218 22.37 -14.04 0.77
C TYR A 218 21.82 -13.07 -0.29
N SER A 219 22.64 -12.64 -1.25
CA SER A 219 22.22 -11.76 -2.35
C SER A 219 21.14 -12.42 -3.24
N VAL A 220 21.30 -13.70 -3.60
CA VAL A 220 20.28 -14.47 -4.32
C VAL A 220 19.01 -14.68 -3.47
N LYS A 221 19.16 -15.10 -2.20
CA LYS A 221 18.02 -15.33 -1.28
C LYS A 221 17.21 -14.04 -1.05
N ASP A 222 17.87 -12.92 -0.87
CA ASP A 222 17.23 -11.62 -0.67
C ASP A 222 16.53 -11.13 -1.94
N THR A 223 17.10 -11.42 -3.11
CA THR A 223 16.42 -11.19 -4.41
C THR A 223 15.13 -11.99 -4.50
N LYS A 224 15.13 -13.29 -4.14
CA LYS A 224 13.91 -14.10 -4.08
C LYS A 224 12.89 -13.51 -3.10
N THR A 225 13.34 -13.18 -1.89
CA THR A 225 12.50 -12.56 -0.84
C THR A 225 11.83 -11.27 -1.34
N PHE A 226 12.58 -10.42 -2.05
CA PHE A 226 12.04 -9.19 -2.64
C PHE A 226 10.98 -9.47 -3.72
N MET A 227 11.19 -10.46 -4.59
CA MET A 227 10.18 -10.87 -5.59
C MET A 227 8.93 -11.47 -4.92
N ASP A 228 9.10 -12.29 -3.88
CA ASP A 228 8.01 -12.90 -3.11
C ASP A 228 7.16 -11.85 -2.39
N THR A 229 7.79 -10.88 -1.70
CA THR A 229 7.10 -9.72 -1.09
C THR A 229 6.38 -8.90 -2.15
N THR A 230 7.04 -8.57 -3.26
CA THR A 230 6.43 -7.75 -4.31
C THR A 230 5.23 -8.43 -4.97
N ASN A 231 5.29 -9.75 -5.19
CA ASN A 231 4.16 -10.53 -5.69
C ASN A 231 2.98 -10.47 -4.70
N ALA A 232 3.25 -10.57 -3.40
CA ALA A 232 2.23 -10.43 -2.36
C ALA A 232 1.60 -9.01 -2.29
N GLU A 233 2.38 -7.94 -2.53
CA GLU A 233 1.87 -6.58 -2.68
C GLU A 233 0.93 -6.45 -3.89
N ILE A 234 1.31 -7.02 -5.05
CA ILE A 234 0.50 -7.01 -6.28
C ILE A 234 -0.81 -7.79 -6.06
N HIS A 235 -0.77 -8.96 -5.41
CA HIS A 235 -1.97 -9.70 -5.01
C HIS A 235 -2.86 -8.88 -4.06
N ASN A 236 -2.30 -8.13 -3.10
CA ASN A 236 -3.08 -7.28 -2.22
C ASN A 236 -3.80 -6.16 -2.99
N LEU A 237 -3.13 -5.51 -3.96
CA LEU A 237 -3.72 -4.46 -4.80
C LEU A 237 -4.79 -4.99 -5.77
N LEU A 238 -4.48 -6.04 -6.52
CA LEU A 238 -5.27 -6.50 -7.67
C LEU A 238 -6.34 -7.53 -7.29
N GLN A 239 -6.22 -8.21 -6.16
CA GLN A 239 -7.21 -9.18 -5.70
C GLN A 239 -7.96 -8.65 -4.47
N LYS A 240 -7.25 -8.29 -3.39
CA LYS A 240 -7.89 -7.92 -2.13
C LYS A 240 -8.52 -6.52 -2.18
N ASN A 241 -7.77 -5.49 -2.59
CA ASN A 241 -8.33 -4.15 -2.77
C ASN A 241 -9.36 -4.11 -3.92
N TYR A 242 -9.28 -5.02 -4.91
CA TYR A 242 -10.34 -5.19 -5.90
C TYR A 242 -11.66 -5.64 -5.25
N HIS A 243 -11.63 -6.64 -4.35
CA HIS A 243 -12.83 -7.05 -3.62
C HIS A 243 -13.38 -5.92 -2.74
N GLU A 244 -12.52 -5.20 -2.02
CA GLU A 244 -12.92 -4.04 -1.19
C GLU A 244 -13.58 -2.92 -2.03
N PHE A 245 -13.05 -2.64 -3.23
CA PHE A 245 -13.68 -1.75 -4.22
C PHE A 245 -15.02 -2.32 -4.74
N SER A 246 -15.05 -3.59 -5.12
CA SER A 246 -16.22 -4.24 -5.72
C SER A 246 -17.41 -4.29 -4.75
N ASP A 247 -17.16 -4.60 -3.47
CA ASP A 247 -18.20 -4.62 -2.44
C ASP A 247 -18.73 -3.20 -2.17
N ALA A 248 -17.87 -2.19 -2.11
CA ALA A 248 -18.28 -0.80 -1.96
C ALA A 248 -19.09 -0.29 -3.17
N PHE A 249 -18.64 -0.61 -4.39
CA PHE A 249 -19.31 -0.29 -5.65
C PHE A 249 -20.70 -0.91 -5.73
N VAL A 250 -20.83 -2.22 -5.42
CA VAL A 250 -22.12 -2.91 -5.37
C VAL A 250 -23.03 -2.30 -4.30
N ASN A 251 -22.51 -2.02 -3.10
CA ASN A 251 -23.27 -1.41 -2.00
C ASN A 251 -23.79 -0.01 -2.34
N VAL A 252 -23.03 0.79 -3.09
CA VAL A 252 -23.48 2.12 -3.58
C VAL A 252 -24.50 1.99 -4.70
N ILE A 253 -24.35 1.03 -5.62
CA ILE A 253 -25.36 0.73 -6.64
C ILE A 253 -26.69 0.31 -6.00
N GLU A 254 -26.67 -0.66 -5.09
CA GLU A 254 -27.88 -1.23 -4.49
C GLU A 254 -28.58 -0.20 -3.60
N ASN A 255 -27.90 0.42 -2.64
CA ASN A 255 -28.51 1.44 -1.78
C ASN A 255 -28.92 2.71 -2.56
N GLY A 256 -28.09 3.17 -3.49
CA GLY A 256 -28.37 4.38 -4.28
C GLY A 256 -29.60 4.21 -5.19
N SER A 257 -29.81 3.01 -5.75
CA SER A 257 -31.04 2.70 -6.50
C SER A 257 -32.31 2.75 -5.63
N VAL A 258 -32.23 2.26 -4.39
CA VAL A 258 -33.34 2.31 -3.42
C VAL A 258 -33.61 3.76 -3.01
N ILE A 259 -32.58 4.55 -2.68
CA ILE A 259 -32.71 5.97 -2.33
C ILE A 259 -33.33 6.75 -3.50
N ALA A 260 -32.85 6.57 -4.73
CA ALA A 260 -33.41 7.21 -5.93
C ALA A 260 -34.89 6.86 -6.15
N MET A 261 -35.28 5.61 -5.90
CA MET A 261 -36.67 5.14 -5.99
C MET A 261 -37.56 5.69 -4.86
N GLU A 262 -36.99 5.94 -3.68
CA GLU A 262 -37.69 6.59 -2.56
C GLU A 262 -37.87 8.10 -2.83
N GLN A 263 -36.84 8.79 -3.37
CA GLN A 263 -36.96 10.18 -3.84
C GLN A 263 -38.16 10.36 -4.77
N LEU A 264 -38.28 9.46 -5.76
CA LEU A 264 -39.31 9.52 -6.78
C LEU A 264 -40.72 9.40 -6.16
N LYS A 265 -40.88 8.56 -5.14
CA LYS A 265 -42.16 8.32 -4.44
C LYS A 265 -42.56 9.43 -3.45
N GLU A 266 -41.59 10.19 -2.93
CA GLU A 266 -41.88 11.36 -2.11
C GLU A 266 -42.09 12.63 -2.95
N TYR A 267 -41.26 12.85 -3.97
CA TYR A 267 -41.34 14.01 -4.87
C TYR A 267 -42.61 13.97 -5.71
N VAL A 268 -42.88 12.82 -6.34
CA VAL A 268 -44.15 12.55 -6.99
C VAL A 268 -45.09 12.04 -5.91
N ASN A 269 -45.92 12.93 -5.35
CA ASN A 269 -46.85 12.63 -4.25
C ASN A 269 -47.96 11.63 -4.67
N ALA A 270 -47.55 10.38 -4.83
CA ALA A 270 -48.39 9.25 -5.21
C ALA A 270 -49.49 8.99 -4.18
N THR A 271 -49.32 9.45 -2.93
CA THR A 271 -50.35 9.33 -1.89
C THR A 271 -51.61 10.12 -2.26
N THR A 272 -51.50 11.26 -2.94
CA THR A 272 -52.68 12.03 -3.40
C THR A 272 -53.37 11.32 -4.56
N VAL A 273 -52.62 10.81 -5.53
CA VAL A 273 -53.20 10.05 -6.67
C VAL A 273 -53.85 8.74 -6.21
N SER A 274 -53.24 8.04 -5.25
CA SER A 274 -53.82 6.84 -4.63
C SER A 274 -55.11 7.17 -3.87
N LYS A 275 -55.12 8.20 -3.01
CA LYS A 275 -56.35 8.66 -2.33
C LYS A 275 -57.49 9.00 -3.29
N ILE A 276 -57.17 9.65 -4.41
CA ILE A 276 -58.15 10.03 -5.44
C ILE A 276 -58.68 8.79 -6.17
N TYR A 277 -57.83 7.80 -6.46
CA TYR A 277 -58.25 6.50 -7.00
C TYR A 277 -59.07 5.68 -5.99
N GLU A 278 -58.69 5.65 -4.72
CA GLU A 278 -59.42 4.99 -3.64
C GLU A 278 -60.82 5.62 -3.46
N PHE A 279 -60.88 6.95 -3.35
CA PHE A 279 -62.12 7.72 -3.23
C PHE A 279 -63.05 7.54 -4.44
N ALA A 280 -62.52 7.63 -5.67
CA ALA A 280 -63.32 7.42 -6.89
C ALA A 280 -63.97 6.03 -6.92
N ASN A 281 -63.28 5.00 -6.41
CA ASN A 281 -63.82 3.64 -6.29
C ASN A 281 -64.79 3.44 -5.11
N GLN A 282 -64.84 4.37 -4.15
CA GLN A 282 -65.85 4.39 -3.08
C GLN A 282 -67.15 5.10 -3.48
N LEU A 283 -67.15 5.96 -4.51
CA LEU A 283 -68.35 6.67 -4.98
C LEU A 283 -69.56 5.75 -5.32
N PRO A 284 -69.39 4.56 -5.93
CA PRO A 284 -70.50 3.62 -6.13
C PRO A 284 -71.10 3.10 -4.81
N GLU A 285 -70.25 2.76 -3.83
CA GLU A 285 -70.65 2.27 -2.50
C GLU A 285 -71.36 3.36 -1.69
N VAL A 286 -70.90 4.61 -1.78
CA VAL A 286 -71.56 5.80 -1.22
C VAL A 286 -72.98 5.98 -1.78
N ARG A 287 -73.15 5.83 -3.11
CA ARG A 287 -74.47 5.91 -3.78
C ARG A 287 -75.39 4.74 -3.43
N GLU A 288 -74.85 3.52 -3.32
CA GLU A 288 -75.61 2.36 -2.84
C GLU A 288 -76.03 2.53 -1.37
N THR A 289 -75.14 3.05 -0.52
CA THR A 289 -75.42 3.33 0.90
C THR A 289 -76.51 4.39 1.06
N MET A 290 -76.51 5.46 0.27
CA MET A 290 -77.63 6.40 0.19
C MET A 290 -78.95 5.73 -0.24
N THR A 291 -78.88 4.81 -1.20
CA THR A 291 -80.06 4.06 -1.69
C THR A 291 -80.59 3.11 -0.63
N SER A 292 -79.70 2.49 0.16
CA SER A 292 -80.03 1.69 1.35
C SER A 292 -80.70 2.56 2.42
N LEU A 293 -80.16 3.77 2.70
CA LEU A 293 -80.72 4.74 3.65
C LEU A 293 -82.14 5.22 3.23
N LYS A 294 -82.36 5.51 1.94
CA LYS A 294 -83.68 5.79 1.36
C LYS A 294 -84.64 4.59 1.46
N THR A 295 -84.13 3.37 1.36
CA THR A 295 -84.93 2.15 1.50
C THR A 295 -85.31 1.88 2.96
N GLY A 296 -84.37 2.07 3.90
CA GLY A 296 -84.59 1.93 5.34
C GLY A 296 -85.61 2.93 5.87
N THR A 297 -85.44 4.21 5.56
CA THR A 297 -86.39 5.27 5.95
C THR A 297 -87.80 5.04 5.42
N ASN A 298 -87.94 4.60 4.16
CA ASN A 298 -89.25 4.25 3.60
C ASN A 298 -89.86 2.99 4.24
N ARG A 299 -89.06 1.96 4.57
CA ARG A 299 -89.53 0.81 5.35
C ARG A 299 -90.00 1.22 6.76
N LEU A 300 -89.30 2.15 7.41
CA LEU A 300 -89.67 2.68 8.71
C LEU A 300 -91.02 3.44 8.64
N ARG A 301 -91.23 4.27 7.61
CA ARG A 301 -92.53 4.93 7.34
C ARG A 301 -93.67 3.92 7.14
N VAL A 302 -93.43 2.80 6.44
CA VAL A 302 -94.42 1.72 6.26
C VAL A 302 -94.73 1.01 7.57
N TYR A 303 -93.73 0.62 8.36
CA TYR A 303 -93.96 0.01 9.67
C TYR A 303 -94.65 0.97 10.65
N ALA A 304 -94.35 2.26 10.59
CA ALA A 304 -95.03 3.28 11.38
C ALA A 304 -96.53 3.39 11.06
N SER A 305 -96.91 3.35 9.78
CA SER A 305 -98.33 3.32 9.38
C SER A 305 -99.02 2.06 9.92
N GLN A 306 -98.38 0.90 9.77
CA GLN A 306 -98.90 -0.37 10.29
C GLN A 306 -99.04 -0.37 11.82
N LEU A 307 -98.07 0.21 12.53
CA LEU A 307 -98.08 0.35 13.99
C LEU A 307 -99.19 1.30 14.46
N ASN A 308 -99.41 2.42 13.76
CA ASN A 308 -100.50 3.35 14.07
C ASN A 308 -101.87 2.69 13.91
N ASP A 309 -102.12 2.00 12.79
CA ASP A 309 -103.36 1.25 12.57
C ASP A 309 -103.54 0.09 13.58
N ALA A 310 -102.47 -0.65 13.87
CA ALA A 310 -102.47 -1.73 14.86
C ALA A 310 -102.81 -1.20 16.27
N ILE A 311 -102.14 -0.12 16.72
CA ILE A 311 -102.40 0.53 18.00
C ILE A 311 -103.82 1.10 18.06
N ARG A 312 -104.29 1.74 16.99
CA ARG A 312 -105.64 2.30 16.91
C ARG A 312 -106.71 1.20 17.02
N LYS A 313 -106.48 0.04 16.39
CA LYS A 313 -107.34 -1.14 16.51
C LYS A 313 -107.30 -1.73 17.93
N VAL A 314 -106.11 -2.05 18.44
CA VAL A 314 -105.90 -2.58 19.79
C VAL A 314 -106.54 -1.67 20.84
N LYS A 315 -106.33 -0.36 20.75
CA LYS A 315 -106.89 0.64 21.67
C LYS A 315 -108.42 0.56 21.70
N LYS A 316 -109.07 0.46 20.54
CA LYS A 316 -110.54 0.31 20.44
C LYS A 316 -111.00 -1.00 21.06
N ASP A 317 -110.41 -2.12 20.64
CA ASP A 317 -110.80 -3.47 21.06
C ASP A 317 -110.60 -3.64 22.58
N LEU A 318 -109.44 -3.23 23.10
CA LEU A 318 -109.06 -3.35 24.50
C LEU A 318 -109.87 -2.42 25.41
N ILE A 319 -110.21 -1.19 24.99
CA ILE A 319 -111.15 -0.34 25.74
C ILE A 319 -112.53 -1.01 25.82
N SER A 320 -113.00 -1.65 24.75
CA SER A 320 -114.27 -2.38 24.74
C SER A 320 -114.28 -3.56 25.73
N THR A 321 -113.20 -4.35 25.77
CA THR A 321 -113.08 -5.49 26.70
C THR A 321 -112.85 -5.02 28.14
N LEU A 322 -112.05 -3.98 28.40
CA LEU A 322 -111.81 -3.45 29.76
C LEU A 322 -113.06 -2.80 30.37
N ASN A 323 -113.91 -2.14 29.56
CA ASN A 323 -115.24 -1.66 29.98
C ASN A 323 -116.15 -2.78 30.50
N SER A 324 -115.99 -4.02 30.01
CA SER A 324 -116.76 -5.19 30.48
C SER A 324 -116.25 -5.74 31.82
N CYS A 325 -115.08 -5.28 32.28
CA CYS A 325 -114.38 -5.75 33.47
C CYS A 325 -114.37 -4.71 34.61
N SER A 326 -114.48 -3.41 34.29
CA SER A 326 -114.29 -2.29 35.22
C SER A 326 -115.25 -2.27 36.42
N SER A 327 -116.40 -2.95 36.35
CA SER A 327 -117.34 -3.10 37.47
C SER A 327 -116.92 -4.14 38.52
N TYR A 328 -115.90 -4.96 38.25
CA TYR A 328 -115.56 -6.14 39.06
C TYR A 328 -114.07 -6.22 39.44
N ILE A 329 -113.17 -5.65 38.63
CA ILE A 329 -111.71 -5.65 38.89
C ILE A 329 -111.15 -4.22 38.73
N ASP A 330 -110.71 -3.61 39.83
CA ASP A 330 -110.11 -2.26 39.87
C ASP A 330 -108.86 -2.13 38.96
N GLY A 331 -108.11 -3.22 38.77
CA GLY A 331 -107.01 -3.29 37.80
C GLY A 331 -107.43 -2.97 36.36
N CYS A 332 -108.66 -3.33 35.95
CA CYS A 332 -109.17 -3.02 34.61
C CYS A 332 -109.36 -1.52 34.39
N HIS A 333 -109.88 -0.80 35.39
CA HIS A 333 -110.04 0.66 35.33
C HIS A 333 -108.67 1.39 35.27
N LYS A 334 -107.69 0.92 36.07
CA LYS A 334 -106.34 1.49 36.10
C LYS A 334 -105.58 1.27 34.78
N LEU A 335 -105.75 0.11 34.14
CA LEU A 335 -105.14 -0.14 32.83
C LEU A 335 -105.85 0.64 31.72
N GLN A 336 -107.17 0.78 31.80
CA GLN A 336 -107.97 1.52 30.83
C GLN A 336 -107.51 2.97 30.64
N ASP A 337 -107.15 3.67 31.72
CA ASP A 337 -106.62 5.04 31.64
C ASP A 337 -105.29 5.13 30.85
N LYS A 338 -104.36 4.19 31.06
CA LYS A 338 -103.13 4.07 30.24
C LYS A 338 -103.47 3.80 28.77
N VAL A 339 -104.40 2.89 28.51
CA VAL A 339 -104.79 2.47 27.15
C VAL A 339 -105.52 3.59 26.40
N GLN A 340 -106.35 4.39 27.08
CA GLN A 340 -106.96 5.60 26.50
C GLN A 340 -105.91 6.62 26.04
N LYS A 341 -104.73 6.65 26.65
CA LYS A 341 -103.62 7.55 26.32
C LYS A 341 -102.55 6.91 25.43
N LEU A 342 -102.66 5.61 25.09
CA LEU A 342 -101.79 4.94 24.14
C LEU A 342 -101.97 5.54 22.73
N GLN A 343 -100.86 5.92 22.11
CA GLN A 343 -100.78 6.37 20.72
C GLN A 343 -99.31 6.28 20.26
N THR A 344 -99.08 6.33 18.93
CA THR A 344 -97.76 6.60 18.36
C THR A 344 -97.32 8.03 18.68
N SER A 345 -96.02 8.23 18.89
CA SER A 345 -95.42 9.50 19.34
C SER A 345 -94.74 10.31 18.23
N ILE A 346 -94.20 9.63 17.21
CA ILE A 346 -93.34 10.23 16.17
C ILE A 346 -94.14 10.47 14.89
N ASP A 347 -93.89 11.61 14.23
CA ASP A 347 -94.29 11.82 12.83
C ASP A 347 -93.16 11.41 11.89
N PHE A 348 -93.25 10.20 11.34
CA PHE A 348 -92.23 9.64 10.46
C PHE A 348 -92.13 10.33 9.08
N ASN A 349 -92.97 11.34 8.82
CA ASN A 349 -92.82 12.26 7.69
C ASN A 349 -91.79 13.36 7.97
N ALA A 350 -91.44 13.61 9.24
CA ALA A 350 -90.43 14.60 9.61
C ALA A 350 -88.98 14.09 9.42
N VAL A 351 -88.78 12.77 9.51
CA VAL A 351 -87.52 12.06 9.17
C VAL A 351 -87.03 12.51 7.79
N PRO A 352 -85.77 12.94 7.62
CA PRO A 352 -85.27 13.49 6.36
C PRO A 352 -85.48 12.58 5.14
N ASP A 353 -85.57 13.18 3.96
CA ASP A 353 -85.47 12.47 2.69
C ASP A 353 -84.10 12.75 2.05
N VAL A 354 -83.45 11.69 1.58
CA VAL A 354 -82.13 11.75 0.91
C VAL A 354 -82.24 11.65 -0.61
N SER A 355 -83.47 11.72 -1.16
CA SER A 355 -83.71 11.72 -2.62
C SER A 355 -82.88 12.75 -3.37
N SER A 356 -82.77 13.98 -2.87
CA SER A 356 -81.99 15.07 -3.49
C SER A 356 -80.48 14.78 -3.54
N ALA A 357 -79.92 14.09 -2.54
CA ALA A 357 -78.52 13.69 -2.54
C ALA A 357 -78.25 12.58 -3.58
N ILE A 358 -79.18 11.63 -3.74
CA ILE A 358 -79.12 10.59 -4.77
C ILE A 358 -79.28 11.21 -6.17
N GLU A 359 -80.27 12.08 -6.35
CA GLU A 359 -80.50 12.83 -7.61
C GLU A 359 -79.32 13.74 -7.98
N SER A 360 -78.48 14.14 -7.01
CA SER A 360 -77.22 14.84 -7.27
C SER A 360 -76.15 13.90 -7.85
N PHE A 361 -76.00 12.69 -7.30
CA PHE A 361 -75.10 11.69 -7.89
C PHE A 361 -75.58 11.18 -9.25
N ASP A 362 -76.89 11.10 -9.49
CA ASP A 362 -77.47 10.70 -10.78
C ASP A 362 -77.20 11.71 -11.91
N GLN A 363 -76.69 12.92 -11.60
CA GLN A 363 -76.24 13.91 -12.58
C GLN A 363 -74.79 13.71 -13.04
N ILE A 364 -74.00 12.86 -12.36
CA ILE A 364 -72.58 12.65 -12.63
C ILE A 364 -72.32 11.24 -13.17
N ASN A 365 -71.46 11.14 -14.19
CA ASN A 365 -70.99 9.85 -14.66
C ASN A 365 -69.85 9.33 -13.77
N ILE A 366 -70.20 8.56 -12.74
CA ILE A 366 -69.24 7.95 -11.81
C ILE A 366 -68.24 7.02 -12.53
N GLU A 367 -68.66 6.32 -13.60
CA GLU A 367 -67.79 5.44 -14.39
C GLU A 367 -66.64 6.23 -15.06
N LYS A 368 -66.90 7.47 -15.53
CA LYS A 368 -65.85 8.37 -16.02
C LYS A 368 -64.89 8.78 -14.91
N VAL A 369 -65.40 9.22 -13.75
CA VAL A 369 -64.58 9.61 -12.60
C VAL A 369 -63.63 8.47 -12.19
N GLN A 370 -64.14 7.23 -12.17
CA GLN A 370 -63.31 6.04 -11.94
C GLN A 370 -62.28 5.80 -13.05
N ALA A 371 -62.67 5.93 -14.33
CA ALA A 371 -61.76 5.76 -15.46
C ALA A 371 -60.64 6.81 -15.50
N ASP A 372 -60.95 8.08 -15.26
CA ASP A 372 -60.00 9.19 -15.19
C ASP A 372 -59.01 8.99 -14.01
N ALA A 373 -59.53 8.61 -12.84
CA ALA A 373 -58.69 8.29 -11.67
C ALA A 373 -57.77 7.07 -11.92
N GLN A 374 -58.29 6.05 -12.59
CA GLN A 374 -57.53 4.87 -12.99
C GLN A 374 -56.45 5.23 -14.01
N GLN A 375 -56.76 6.07 -15.00
CA GLN A 375 -55.80 6.57 -15.99
C GLN A 375 -54.67 7.35 -15.32
N GLY A 376 -54.99 8.27 -14.40
CA GLY A 376 -53.99 9.01 -13.63
C GLY A 376 -53.05 8.09 -12.84
N ASN A 377 -53.61 7.14 -12.09
CA ASN A 377 -52.84 6.18 -11.30
C ASN A 377 -51.97 5.24 -12.16
N GLN A 378 -52.51 4.75 -13.28
CA GLN A 378 -51.75 3.92 -14.23
C GLN A 378 -50.63 4.71 -14.93
N SER A 379 -50.86 5.97 -15.28
CA SER A 379 -49.84 6.84 -15.89
C SER A 379 -48.70 7.13 -14.92
N LEU A 380 -49.02 7.37 -13.64
CA LEU A 380 -48.05 7.51 -12.56
C LEU A 380 -47.16 6.26 -12.39
N TYR A 381 -47.80 5.08 -12.38
CA TYR A 381 -47.10 3.80 -12.27
C TYR A 381 -46.18 3.52 -13.47
N GLN A 382 -46.59 3.91 -14.69
CA GLN A 382 -45.75 3.78 -15.88
C GLN A 382 -44.48 4.63 -15.80
N VAL A 383 -44.57 5.89 -15.36
CA VAL A 383 -43.41 6.77 -15.13
C VAL A 383 -42.48 6.16 -14.06
N GLN A 384 -43.03 5.71 -12.92
CA GLN A 384 -42.24 5.04 -11.88
C GLN A 384 -41.52 3.79 -12.39
N LYS A 385 -42.20 2.97 -13.20
CA LYS A 385 -41.62 1.78 -13.79
C LYS A 385 -40.52 2.10 -14.82
N GLN A 386 -40.73 3.08 -15.70
CA GLN A 386 -39.72 3.45 -16.70
C GLN A 386 -38.41 3.97 -16.04
N ILE A 387 -38.52 4.73 -14.94
CA ILE A 387 -37.34 5.13 -14.15
C ILE A 387 -36.69 3.92 -13.48
N ASN A 388 -37.47 3.02 -12.87
CA ASN A 388 -36.96 1.78 -12.26
C ASN A 388 -36.17 0.93 -13.27
N ASP A 389 -36.75 0.68 -14.44
CA ASP A 389 -36.22 -0.23 -15.43
C ASP A 389 -34.96 0.37 -16.08
N SER A 390 -35.00 1.65 -16.48
CA SER A 390 -33.83 2.38 -17.01
C SER A 390 -32.64 2.42 -16.03
N LEU A 391 -32.94 2.66 -14.74
CA LEU A 391 -31.94 2.66 -13.67
C LEU A 391 -31.37 1.26 -13.45
N THR A 392 -32.21 0.23 -13.39
CA THR A 392 -31.78 -1.17 -13.18
C THR A 392 -30.95 -1.70 -14.35
N ASP A 393 -31.36 -1.43 -15.59
CA ASP A 393 -30.65 -1.86 -16.79
C ASP A 393 -29.28 -1.17 -16.90
N THR A 394 -29.21 0.14 -16.63
CA THR A 394 -27.94 0.88 -16.67
C THR A 394 -26.96 0.42 -15.58
N LEU A 395 -27.45 0.23 -14.34
CA LEU A 395 -26.62 -0.21 -13.22
C LEU A 395 -26.18 -1.67 -13.34
N SER A 396 -27.04 -2.55 -13.87
CA SER A 396 -26.68 -3.94 -14.13
C SER A 396 -25.66 -4.06 -15.26
N ALA A 397 -25.75 -3.24 -16.32
CA ALA A 397 -24.72 -3.14 -17.35
C ALA A 397 -23.36 -2.65 -16.78
N ALA A 398 -23.37 -1.62 -15.92
CA ALA A 398 -22.16 -1.16 -15.24
C ALA A 398 -21.56 -2.24 -14.32
N ARG A 399 -22.38 -2.92 -13.52
CA ARG A 399 -21.96 -4.06 -12.67
C ARG A 399 -21.41 -5.22 -13.50
N GLN A 400 -22.01 -5.53 -14.65
CA GLN A 400 -21.50 -6.56 -15.55
C GLN A 400 -20.14 -6.17 -16.15
N GLN A 401 -19.95 -4.91 -16.55
CA GLN A 401 -18.65 -4.44 -17.04
C GLN A 401 -17.55 -4.57 -15.98
N ILE A 402 -17.79 -4.11 -14.75
CA ILE A 402 -16.85 -4.28 -13.64
C ILE A 402 -16.57 -5.76 -13.35
N THR A 403 -17.61 -6.61 -13.34
CA THR A 403 -17.47 -8.06 -13.15
C THR A 403 -16.63 -8.72 -14.26
N ASN A 404 -16.78 -8.29 -15.51
CA ASN A 404 -15.96 -8.76 -16.63
C ASN A 404 -14.50 -8.30 -16.46
N THR A 405 -14.26 -7.05 -16.09
CA THR A 405 -12.90 -6.51 -15.88
C THR A 405 -12.18 -7.18 -14.69
N ALA A 406 -12.92 -7.75 -13.73
CA ALA A 406 -12.35 -8.64 -12.72
C ALA A 406 -11.61 -9.85 -13.33
N THR A 407 -12.12 -10.44 -14.42
CA THR A 407 -11.45 -11.57 -15.09
C THR A 407 -10.14 -11.11 -15.74
N ILE A 408 -10.16 -9.95 -16.42
CA ILE A 408 -8.98 -9.32 -17.03
C ILE A 408 -7.91 -9.01 -15.97
N ILE A 409 -8.30 -8.50 -14.79
CA ILE A 409 -7.35 -8.30 -13.68
C ILE A 409 -6.73 -9.62 -13.23
N ASN A 410 -7.53 -10.68 -13.04
CA ASN A 410 -7.01 -11.98 -12.60
C ASN A 410 -6.06 -12.62 -13.64
N GLU A 411 -6.34 -12.46 -14.94
CA GLU A 411 -5.45 -12.90 -16.04
C GLU A 411 -4.13 -12.11 -16.04
N LYS A 412 -4.20 -10.77 -15.92
CA LYS A 412 -3.01 -9.91 -15.86
C LYS A 412 -2.19 -10.14 -14.58
N LEU A 413 -2.85 -10.39 -13.45
CA LEU A 413 -2.26 -10.77 -12.16
C LEU A 413 -1.50 -12.10 -12.28
N ALA A 414 -2.11 -13.12 -12.89
CA ALA A 414 -1.44 -14.39 -13.16
C ALA A 414 -0.20 -14.20 -14.05
N SER A 415 -0.31 -13.46 -15.15
CA SER A 415 0.82 -13.16 -16.05
C SER A 415 1.97 -12.42 -15.36
N LEU A 416 1.68 -11.52 -14.42
CA LEU A 416 2.70 -10.86 -13.60
C LEU A 416 3.32 -11.83 -12.58
N SER A 417 2.51 -12.64 -11.91
CA SER A 417 2.96 -13.63 -10.92
C SER A 417 3.90 -14.67 -11.57
N ASP A 418 3.51 -15.20 -12.74
CA ASP A 418 4.32 -16.12 -13.54
C ASP A 418 5.62 -15.46 -14.03
N THR A 419 5.57 -14.19 -14.46
CA THR A 419 6.78 -13.46 -14.89
C THR A 419 7.75 -13.24 -13.72
N LEU A 420 7.25 -12.89 -12.53
CA LEU A 420 8.08 -12.75 -11.34
C LEU A 420 8.68 -14.08 -10.88
N GLU A 421 7.91 -15.18 -10.90
CA GLU A 421 8.44 -16.51 -10.59
C GLU A 421 9.45 -16.99 -11.65
N HIS A 422 9.25 -16.66 -12.93
CA HIS A 422 10.23 -16.93 -13.98
C HIS A 422 11.53 -16.14 -13.80
N VAL A 423 11.49 -14.85 -13.48
CA VAL A 423 12.71 -14.07 -13.16
C VAL A 423 13.40 -14.64 -11.91
N LYS A 424 12.64 -14.96 -10.87
CA LYS A 424 13.12 -15.53 -9.60
C LYS A 424 13.79 -16.89 -9.79
N THR A 425 13.22 -17.78 -10.58
CA THR A 425 13.80 -19.10 -10.92
C THR A 425 14.99 -18.97 -11.85
N GLN A 426 14.93 -18.13 -12.89
CA GLN A 426 16.07 -17.84 -13.77
C GLN A 426 17.28 -17.29 -13.00
N ILE A 427 17.07 -16.43 -11.99
CA ILE A 427 18.16 -15.93 -11.14
C ILE A 427 18.75 -17.06 -10.30
N ASP A 428 17.93 -17.95 -9.74
CA ASP A 428 18.41 -19.08 -8.93
C ASP A 428 19.19 -20.11 -9.75
N ASP A 429 18.61 -20.60 -10.85
CA ASP A 429 19.17 -21.65 -11.69
C ASP A 429 20.50 -21.25 -12.35
N ASN A 430 20.70 -19.95 -12.59
CA ASN A 430 21.96 -19.43 -13.11
C ASN A 430 22.96 -19.05 -12.01
N ALA A 431 22.51 -18.41 -10.92
CA ALA A 431 23.40 -17.90 -9.88
C ALA A 431 23.80 -18.96 -8.85
N SER A 432 22.86 -19.72 -8.28
CA SER A 432 23.15 -20.65 -7.18
C SER A 432 24.16 -21.74 -7.59
N PRO A 433 24.02 -22.45 -8.73
CA PRO A 433 25.02 -23.42 -9.17
C PRO A 433 26.39 -22.80 -9.49
N ALA A 434 26.43 -21.54 -9.95
CA ALA A 434 27.68 -20.81 -10.19
C ALA A 434 28.37 -20.42 -8.86
N ILE A 435 27.60 -20.05 -7.84
CA ILE A 435 28.10 -19.76 -6.49
C ILE A 435 28.58 -21.04 -5.81
N ASP A 436 27.82 -22.14 -5.89
CA ASP A 436 28.21 -23.46 -5.35
C ASP A 436 29.50 -23.97 -6.00
N THR A 437 29.58 -23.90 -7.34
CA THR A 437 30.81 -24.22 -8.09
C THR A 437 31.98 -23.35 -7.62
N THR A 438 31.76 -22.04 -7.47
CA THR A 438 32.78 -21.10 -6.98
C THR A 438 33.21 -21.43 -5.54
N GLN A 439 32.29 -21.85 -4.67
CA GLN A 439 32.57 -22.28 -3.31
C GLN A 439 33.45 -23.53 -3.29
N ASP A 440 33.19 -24.52 -4.15
CA ASP A 440 34.03 -25.71 -4.28
C ASP A 440 35.43 -25.38 -4.84
N TYR A 441 35.53 -24.49 -5.82
CA TYR A 441 36.81 -23.99 -6.31
C TYR A 441 37.59 -23.24 -5.21
N ILE A 442 36.94 -22.40 -4.40
CA ILE A 442 37.58 -21.69 -3.28
C ILE A 442 38.00 -22.66 -2.17
N ASN A 443 37.15 -23.61 -1.78
CA ASN A 443 37.44 -24.63 -0.77
C ASN A 443 38.66 -25.50 -1.13
N ARG A 444 38.82 -25.79 -2.44
CA ARG A 444 39.89 -26.60 -3.00
C ARG A 444 41.17 -25.81 -3.29
N TYR A 445 41.08 -24.61 -3.85
CA TYR A 445 42.23 -23.85 -4.37
C TYR A 445 42.59 -22.58 -3.57
N GLY A 446 41.67 -21.98 -2.83
CA GLY A 446 41.93 -20.75 -2.04
C GLY A 446 43.05 -20.91 -1.01
N LYS A 447 43.18 -22.10 -0.41
CA LYS A 447 44.30 -22.46 0.48
C LYS A 447 45.67 -22.32 -0.22
N TYR A 448 45.76 -22.71 -1.50
CA TYR A 448 47.00 -22.56 -2.27
C TYR A 448 47.28 -21.09 -2.61
N GLN A 449 46.27 -20.30 -2.96
CA GLN A 449 46.41 -18.84 -3.16
C GLN A 449 46.99 -18.18 -1.89
N TYR A 450 46.40 -18.46 -0.73
CA TYR A 450 46.87 -17.91 0.55
C TYR A 450 48.32 -18.31 0.85
N TYR A 451 48.66 -19.60 0.71
CA TYR A 451 50.03 -20.07 0.96
C TYR A 451 51.06 -19.55 -0.06
N ILE A 452 50.67 -19.29 -1.31
CA ILE A 452 51.55 -18.65 -2.31
C ILE A 452 51.86 -17.21 -1.90
N GLY A 453 50.85 -16.41 -1.56
CA GLY A 453 51.06 -15.02 -1.11
C GLY A 453 51.83 -14.94 0.21
N LEU A 454 51.58 -15.87 1.14
CA LEU A 454 52.35 -16.05 2.37
C LEU A 454 53.83 -16.38 2.06
N THR A 455 54.08 -17.32 1.14
CA THR A 455 55.45 -17.73 0.75
C THR A 455 56.23 -16.58 0.12
N ILE A 456 55.60 -15.83 -0.80
CA ILE A 456 56.19 -14.61 -1.38
C ILE A 456 56.55 -13.63 -0.26
N SER A 457 55.61 -13.32 0.64
CA SER A 457 55.81 -12.38 1.74
C SER A 457 56.93 -12.82 2.71
N CYS A 458 57.05 -14.12 2.98
CA CYS A 458 58.16 -14.70 3.75
C CYS A 458 59.52 -14.57 3.05
N ILE A 459 59.60 -14.71 1.72
CA ILE A 459 60.85 -14.49 0.95
C ILE A 459 61.26 -13.01 1.03
N LEU A 460 60.31 -12.08 0.90
CA LEU A 460 60.58 -10.65 1.05
C LEU A 460 61.05 -10.29 2.47
N LEU A 461 60.45 -10.90 3.49
CA LEU A 461 60.85 -10.76 4.89
C LEU A 461 62.26 -11.29 5.12
N LEU A 462 62.61 -12.46 4.60
CA LEU A 462 63.97 -13.02 4.68
C LEU A 462 65.02 -12.08 4.08
N VAL A 463 64.77 -11.54 2.88
CA VAL A 463 65.63 -10.52 2.25
C VAL A 463 65.84 -9.33 3.20
N THR A 464 64.77 -8.84 3.81
CA THR A 464 64.80 -7.65 4.65
C THR A 464 65.48 -7.90 6.00
N VAL A 465 65.32 -9.10 6.58
CA VAL A 465 66.09 -9.56 7.74
C VAL A 465 67.59 -9.61 7.42
N CYS A 466 67.99 -10.08 6.23
CA CYS A 466 69.39 -10.01 5.80
C CYS A 466 69.91 -8.56 5.62
N ILE A 467 69.08 -7.61 5.17
CA ILE A 467 69.44 -6.18 5.14
C ILE A 467 69.64 -5.66 6.57
N VAL A 468 68.74 -5.97 7.50
CA VAL A 468 68.80 -5.52 8.90
C VAL A 468 70.04 -6.06 9.61
N PHE A 469 70.35 -7.35 9.52
CA PHE A 469 71.62 -7.89 10.06
C PHE A 469 72.84 -7.29 9.35
N GLY A 470 72.77 -7.08 8.04
CA GLY A 470 73.82 -6.41 7.26
C GLY A 470 74.11 -4.98 7.75
N LEU A 471 73.08 -4.24 8.12
CA LEU A 471 73.18 -2.90 8.71
C LEU A 471 73.68 -2.94 10.17
N ILE A 472 73.13 -3.80 11.04
CA ILE A 472 73.53 -3.90 12.45
C ILE A 472 75.01 -4.29 12.58
N CYS A 473 75.43 -5.39 11.94
CA CYS A 473 76.84 -5.81 11.95
C CYS A 473 77.75 -4.82 11.20
N GLY A 474 77.23 -4.14 10.18
CA GLY A 474 77.93 -3.12 9.41
C GLY A 474 78.18 -1.80 10.15
N ILE A 475 77.23 -1.35 10.98
CA ILE A 475 77.30 -0.11 11.77
C ILE A 475 77.99 -0.37 13.11
N CYS A 476 77.53 -1.36 13.88
CA CYS A 476 77.98 -1.60 15.26
C CYS A 476 79.19 -2.54 15.36
N GLY A 477 79.37 -3.45 14.39
CA GLY A 477 80.44 -4.46 14.44
C GLY A 477 81.85 -3.86 14.36
N LYS A 478 82.84 -4.59 14.87
CA LYS A 478 84.27 -4.23 14.76
C LYS A 478 84.75 -4.39 13.30
N ARG A 479 85.75 -3.60 12.88
CA ARG A 479 86.42 -3.81 11.57
C ARG A 479 87.03 -5.22 11.53
N PRO A 480 86.96 -5.96 10.41
CA PRO A 480 87.59 -7.27 10.32
C PRO A 480 89.12 -7.15 10.46
N ASP A 481 89.66 -7.93 11.38
CA ASP A 481 91.06 -8.32 11.51
C ASP A 481 91.18 -9.81 11.15
N GLY A 482 92.24 -10.20 10.43
CA GLY A 482 92.38 -11.55 9.83
C GLY A 482 92.64 -12.69 10.81
N TYR A 483 92.29 -12.51 12.08
CA TYR A 483 92.60 -13.42 13.20
C TYR A 483 91.42 -13.56 14.20
N SER A 484 90.25 -12.94 13.98
CA SER A 484 89.13 -13.05 14.92
C SER A 484 87.77 -13.30 14.26
N ASP A 485 87.25 -14.53 14.41
CA ASP A 485 85.90 -14.93 13.99
C ASP A 485 84.81 -14.44 14.97
N ASN A 486 84.82 -13.13 15.24
CA ASN A 486 83.76 -12.46 15.97
C ASN A 486 82.50 -12.39 15.09
N CYS A 487 81.44 -13.12 15.47
CA CYS A 487 80.16 -13.18 14.76
C CYS A 487 79.61 -11.80 14.33
N CYS A 488 79.71 -10.78 15.19
CA CYS A 488 79.32 -9.40 14.86
C CYS A 488 80.52 -8.54 14.44
N ASN A 489 80.97 -8.71 13.19
CA ASN A 489 81.99 -7.86 12.56
C ASN A 489 81.49 -7.24 11.24
N LYS A 490 82.14 -6.16 10.77
CA LYS A 490 81.70 -5.45 9.55
C LYS A 490 81.85 -6.31 8.29
N GLY A 491 82.79 -7.25 8.25
CA GLY A 491 82.91 -8.25 7.19
C GLY A 491 81.65 -9.12 7.07
N ALA A 492 81.14 -9.62 8.20
CA ALA A 492 79.88 -10.36 8.28
C ALA A 492 78.68 -9.51 7.84
N GLY A 493 78.61 -8.24 8.27
CA GLY A 493 77.60 -7.29 7.75
C GLY A 493 77.66 -7.15 6.22
N GLY A 494 78.86 -7.08 5.65
CA GLY A 494 79.08 -7.09 4.21
C GLY A 494 78.79 -8.44 3.53
N GLN A 495 78.74 -9.56 4.25
CA GLN A 495 78.28 -10.86 3.73
C GLN A 495 76.74 -10.93 3.73
N PHE A 496 76.07 -10.53 4.81
CA PHE A 496 74.60 -10.48 4.86
C PHE A 496 73.98 -9.57 3.79
N LEU A 497 74.60 -8.40 3.53
CA LEU A 497 74.16 -7.52 2.42
C LEU A 497 74.32 -8.17 1.04
N ILE A 498 75.36 -8.97 0.82
CA ILE A 498 75.51 -9.72 -0.44
C ILE A 498 74.53 -10.89 -0.50
N CYS A 499 74.25 -11.56 0.63
CA CYS A 499 73.23 -12.60 0.71
C CYS A 499 71.86 -12.06 0.31
N ALA A 500 71.44 -10.92 0.88
CA ALA A 500 70.21 -10.23 0.49
C ALA A 500 70.15 -9.96 -1.02
N VAL A 501 71.24 -9.43 -1.61
CA VAL A 501 71.32 -9.17 -3.06
C VAL A 501 71.24 -10.44 -3.91
N MET A 502 71.85 -11.54 -3.48
CA MET A 502 71.72 -12.82 -4.19
C MET A 502 70.29 -13.37 -4.13
N ILE A 503 69.60 -13.24 -2.99
CA ILE A 503 68.20 -13.65 -2.84
C ILE A 503 67.28 -12.75 -3.69
N MET A 504 67.53 -11.43 -3.74
CA MET A 504 66.81 -10.50 -4.63
C MET A 504 66.94 -10.87 -6.10
N PHE A 505 68.14 -11.24 -6.57
CA PHE A 505 68.30 -11.70 -7.96
C PHE A 505 67.65 -13.07 -8.22
N LEU A 506 67.71 -13.99 -7.24
CA LEU A 506 67.16 -15.35 -7.35
C LEU A 506 65.63 -15.36 -7.41
N PHE A 507 64.95 -14.58 -6.57
CA PHE A 507 63.48 -14.56 -6.50
C PHE A 507 62.85 -13.35 -7.18
N GLY A 508 63.59 -12.28 -7.47
CA GLY A 508 63.06 -11.06 -8.08
C GLY A 508 62.38 -11.29 -9.43
N PHE A 509 62.83 -12.26 -10.21
CA PHE A 509 62.17 -12.64 -11.47
C PHE A 509 60.83 -13.36 -11.24
N LEU A 510 60.76 -14.28 -10.27
CA LEU A 510 59.52 -14.96 -9.88
C LEU A 510 58.49 -13.98 -9.31
N ILE A 511 58.93 -13.05 -8.46
CA ILE A 511 58.10 -11.98 -7.93
C ILE A 511 57.60 -11.09 -9.09
N SER A 512 58.48 -10.73 -10.04
CA SER A 512 58.08 -9.93 -11.22
C SER A 512 57.08 -10.65 -12.13
N ILE A 513 57.20 -11.97 -12.32
CA ILE A 513 56.20 -12.78 -13.06
C ILE A 513 54.85 -12.76 -12.33
N PHE A 514 54.85 -12.99 -11.02
CA PHE A 514 53.63 -12.97 -10.22
C PHE A 514 52.96 -11.59 -10.25
N THR A 515 53.73 -10.52 -10.01
CA THR A 515 53.24 -9.13 -10.09
C THR A 515 52.65 -8.82 -11.46
N LEU A 516 53.29 -9.25 -12.56
CA LEU A 516 52.79 -9.05 -13.92
C LEU A 516 51.42 -9.71 -14.15
N VAL A 517 51.25 -10.97 -13.72
CA VAL A 517 49.97 -11.69 -13.88
C VAL A 517 48.87 -11.08 -13.01
N SER A 518 49.15 -10.82 -11.73
CA SER A 518 48.17 -10.22 -10.82
C SER A 518 47.82 -8.77 -11.17
N PHE A 519 48.77 -8.00 -11.74
CA PHE A 519 48.55 -6.66 -12.27
C PHE A 519 47.55 -6.67 -13.42
N ILE A 520 47.77 -7.53 -14.43
CA ILE A 520 46.87 -7.64 -15.60
C ILE A 520 45.47 -8.06 -15.15
N ALA A 521 45.36 -9.10 -14.30
CA ALA A 521 44.07 -9.54 -13.76
C ALA A 521 43.38 -8.45 -12.92
N GLY A 522 44.14 -7.73 -12.10
CA GLY A 522 43.64 -6.69 -11.20
C GLY A 522 43.11 -5.45 -11.92
N VAL A 523 43.89 -4.88 -12.84
CA VAL A 523 43.50 -3.70 -13.62
C VAL A 523 42.29 -3.99 -14.53
N ILE A 524 42.27 -5.17 -15.17
CA ILE A 524 41.12 -5.58 -16.00
C ILE A 524 39.87 -5.74 -15.12
N SER A 525 39.97 -6.40 -13.97
CA SER A 525 38.81 -6.63 -13.08
C SER A 525 38.27 -5.32 -12.47
N GLU A 526 39.15 -4.41 -12.05
CA GLU A 526 38.73 -3.12 -11.47
C GLU A 526 37.93 -2.29 -12.51
N LYS A 527 38.46 -2.17 -13.75
CA LYS A 527 37.84 -1.34 -14.79
C LYS A 527 36.62 -2.02 -15.45
N ALA A 528 36.73 -3.31 -15.80
CA ALA A 528 35.69 -4.02 -16.54
C ALA A 528 34.52 -4.50 -15.67
N LEU A 529 34.72 -4.70 -14.37
CA LEU A 529 33.67 -5.13 -13.44
C LEU A 529 33.32 -4.03 -12.43
N CYS A 530 34.28 -3.57 -11.63
CA CYS A 530 33.97 -2.72 -10.47
C CYS A 530 33.52 -1.30 -10.84
N ASP A 531 34.24 -0.62 -11.73
CA ASP A 531 33.86 0.73 -12.17
C ASP A 531 32.58 0.71 -13.01
N THR A 532 32.41 -0.32 -13.85
CA THR A 532 31.23 -0.50 -14.72
C THR A 532 29.95 -0.79 -13.91
N LEU A 533 30.05 -1.58 -12.82
CA LEU A 533 28.91 -1.81 -11.92
C LEU A 533 28.63 -0.63 -11.00
N ARG A 534 29.66 0.08 -10.52
CA ARG A 534 29.50 1.26 -9.65
C ARG A 534 28.95 2.49 -10.39
N ASN A 535 29.29 2.66 -11.66
CA ASN A 535 28.84 3.77 -12.50
C ASN A 535 28.18 3.21 -13.77
N PRO A 536 26.91 2.75 -13.69
CA PRO A 536 26.22 1.99 -14.74
C PRO A 536 25.76 2.84 -15.93
N ASN A 537 26.50 3.90 -16.27
CA ASN A 537 26.18 4.82 -17.35
C ASN A 537 26.74 4.28 -18.68
N PRO A 538 25.91 3.91 -19.66
CA PRO A 538 26.39 3.42 -20.97
C PRO A 538 27.05 4.52 -21.81
N SER A 539 26.92 5.80 -21.42
CA SER A 539 27.66 6.94 -21.97
C SER A 539 29.07 7.11 -21.39
N GLU A 540 29.38 6.45 -20.27
CA GLU A 540 30.68 6.53 -19.58
C GLU A 540 31.47 5.21 -19.64
N SER A 541 30.79 4.09 -19.94
CA SER A 541 31.41 2.77 -20.12
C SER A 541 30.83 2.05 -21.35
N ASN A 542 31.67 1.86 -22.38
CA ASN A 542 31.34 1.08 -23.57
C ASN A 542 31.03 -0.38 -23.20
N ILE A 543 31.62 -0.90 -22.11
CA ILE A 543 31.30 -2.24 -21.56
C ILE A 543 29.82 -2.34 -21.18
N MET A 544 29.25 -1.34 -20.49
CA MET A 544 27.81 -1.35 -20.18
C MET A 544 26.97 -1.25 -21.46
N SER A 545 27.41 -0.49 -22.47
CA SER A 545 26.71 -0.44 -23.78
C SER A 545 26.70 -1.79 -24.52
N ILE A 546 27.74 -2.62 -24.32
CA ILE A 546 27.80 -3.99 -24.86
C ILE A 546 26.89 -4.91 -24.05
N ILE A 547 26.89 -4.82 -22.71
CA ILE A 547 25.98 -5.59 -21.85
C ILE A 547 24.51 -5.31 -22.19
N ASP A 548 24.16 -4.03 -22.44
CA ASP A 548 22.83 -3.59 -22.92
C ASP A 548 22.44 -4.09 -24.33
N SER A 549 23.39 -4.66 -25.08
CA SER A 549 23.17 -5.20 -26.43
C SER A 549 23.11 -6.73 -26.48
N LEU A 550 23.55 -7.40 -25.41
CA LEU A 550 23.41 -8.84 -25.26
C LEU A 550 21.96 -9.16 -24.93
N ASN A 551 21.34 -10.04 -25.71
CA ASN A 551 20.09 -10.69 -25.29
C ASN A 551 20.40 -11.66 -24.13
N LEU A 552 20.46 -11.10 -22.92
CA LEU A 552 20.23 -11.85 -21.70
C LEU A 552 18.76 -12.28 -21.76
N ASN A 553 18.49 -13.58 -21.90
CA ASN A 553 17.14 -14.12 -22.09
C ASN A 553 16.31 -14.12 -20.79
N LEU A 554 16.20 -12.96 -20.13
CA LEU A 554 15.26 -12.73 -19.03
C LEU A 554 13.83 -12.81 -19.56
N ALA A 555 12.87 -13.11 -18.68
CA ALA A 555 11.43 -12.99 -18.97
C ALA A 555 10.93 -11.54 -19.15
N VAL A 556 11.84 -10.56 -19.23
CA VAL A 556 11.55 -9.11 -19.26
C VAL A 556 12.45 -8.40 -20.28
N ASP A 557 11.84 -7.60 -21.17
CA ASP A 557 12.55 -6.76 -22.15
C ASP A 557 13.02 -5.43 -21.52
N VAL A 558 14.11 -5.49 -20.74
CA VAL A 558 14.79 -4.32 -20.17
C VAL A 558 16.32 -4.44 -20.25
N LYS A 559 16.95 -3.32 -20.63
CA LYS A 559 18.40 -3.13 -20.61
C LYS A 559 18.97 -3.14 -19.19
N PRO A 560 19.99 -3.95 -18.88
CA PRO A 560 20.62 -4.00 -17.56
C PRO A 560 21.05 -2.64 -17.01
N SER A 561 21.57 -1.72 -17.83
CA SER A 561 21.92 -0.36 -17.38
C SER A 561 20.71 0.43 -16.87
N THR A 562 19.55 0.23 -17.48
CA THR A 562 18.31 0.95 -17.16
C THR A 562 17.69 0.38 -15.88
N MET A 563 17.64 -0.94 -15.75
CA MET A 563 17.27 -1.63 -14.51
C MET A 563 18.17 -1.17 -13.34
N LEU A 564 19.48 -1.20 -13.52
CA LEU A 564 20.47 -0.87 -12.48
C LEU A 564 20.40 0.60 -12.05
N ASN A 565 20.27 1.55 -13.00
CA ASN A 565 20.05 2.96 -12.69
C ASN A 565 18.69 3.22 -12.01
N ASN A 566 17.62 2.56 -12.44
CA ASN A 566 16.31 2.69 -11.80
C ASN A 566 16.32 2.17 -10.36
N CYS A 567 17.08 1.11 -10.09
CA CYS A 567 17.29 0.58 -8.74
C CYS A 567 18.16 1.49 -7.85
N TYR A 568 19.21 2.10 -8.39
CA TYR A 568 19.99 3.12 -7.67
C TYR A 568 19.17 4.38 -7.36
N GLN A 569 18.13 4.67 -8.16
CA GLN A 569 17.15 5.73 -7.92
C GLN A 569 15.96 5.28 -7.03
N ASN A 570 15.95 4.03 -6.53
CA ASN A 570 14.89 3.45 -5.72
C ASN A 570 13.48 3.57 -6.37
N LYS A 571 13.37 3.29 -7.66
CA LYS A 571 12.06 3.26 -8.36
C LYS A 571 11.28 1.98 -8.06
N SER A 572 9.99 1.99 -8.37
CA SER A 572 9.10 0.82 -8.33
C SER A 572 9.55 -0.30 -9.27
N ILE A 573 9.04 -1.50 -9.04
CA ILE A 573 9.30 -2.66 -9.90
C ILE A 573 8.75 -2.42 -11.32
N TYR A 574 7.63 -1.70 -11.43
CA TYR A 574 6.95 -1.36 -12.69
C TYR A 574 7.84 -0.54 -13.63
N GLN A 575 8.45 0.54 -13.11
CA GLN A 575 9.38 1.38 -13.85
C GLN A 575 10.74 0.70 -14.05
N THR A 576 11.18 -0.14 -13.11
CA THR A 576 12.47 -0.84 -13.16
C THR A 576 12.50 -1.93 -14.23
N PHE A 577 11.41 -2.69 -14.38
CA PHE A 577 11.29 -3.81 -15.32
C PHE A 577 10.37 -3.51 -16.52
N ASN A 578 10.01 -2.24 -16.78
CA ASN A 578 9.19 -1.84 -17.93
C ASN A 578 7.90 -2.68 -18.09
N LEU A 579 7.23 -2.94 -16.96
CA LEU A 579 6.10 -3.88 -16.90
C LEU A 579 4.85 -3.35 -17.63
N ALA A 580 4.85 -2.09 -18.07
CA ALA A 580 3.86 -1.52 -19.00
C ALA A 580 3.67 -2.33 -20.30
N SER A 581 4.66 -3.12 -20.69
CA SER A 581 4.59 -4.07 -21.82
C SER A 581 3.60 -5.23 -21.59
N GLN A 582 3.37 -5.66 -20.34
CA GLN A 582 2.44 -6.73 -19.98
C GLN A 582 1.18 -6.17 -19.26
N PHE A 583 1.41 -5.21 -18.36
CA PHE A 583 0.41 -4.58 -17.49
C PHE A 583 0.28 -3.10 -17.87
N ASN A 584 -0.43 -2.82 -18.97
CA ASN A 584 -0.66 -1.47 -19.44
C ASN A 584 -1.78 -0.81 -18.61
N LEU A 585 -1.45 0.25 -17.86
CA LEU A 585 -2.39 0.95 -16.99
C LEU A 585 -3.55 1.61 -17.76
N GLU A 586 -3.29 2.11 -18.98
CA GLU A 586 -4.32 2.73 -19.84
C GLU A 586 -5.28 1.68 -20.42
N GLU A 587 -4.80 0.48 -20.73
CA GLU A 587 -5.64 -0.66 -21.16
C GLU A 587 -6.62 -1.04 -20.05
N ILE A 588 -6.14 -1.10 -18.80
CA ILE A 588 -6.97 -1.42 -17.63
C ILE A 588 -7.95 -0.27 -17.36
N LYS A 589 -7.50 0.99 -17.41
CA LYS A 589 -8.36 2.19 -17.24
C LYS A 589 -9.47 2.26 -18.29
N ALA A 590 -9.19 1.87 -19.53
CA ALA A 590 -10.19 1.76 -20.59
C ALA A 590 -11.22 0.66 -20.30
N ASN A 591 -10.80 -0.52 -19.84
CA ASN A 591 -11.74 -1.61 -19.47
C ASN A 591 -12.64 -1.27 -18.27
N PHE A 592 -12.13 -0.46 -17.33
CA PHE A 592 -12.91 0.08 -16.21
C PHE A 592 -13.84 1.25 -16.58
N ASN A 593 -13.75 1.82 -17.78
CA ASN A 593 -14.53 3.00 -18.15
C ASN A 593 -16.03 2.67 -18.35
N ILE A 594 -16.81 2.84 -17.30
CA ILE A 594 -18.28 2.72 -17.31
C ILE A 594 -19.00 4.04 -17.64
N ALA A 595 -18.30 5.14 -17.95
CA ALA A 595 -18.93 6.43 -18.22
C ALA A 595 -19.92 6.35 -19.40
N GLU A 596 -19.51 5.74 -20.52
CA GLU A 596 -20.38 5.51 -21.68
C GLU A 596 -21.62 4.67 -21.32
N LYS A 597 -21.54 3.78 -20.31
CA LYS A 597 -22.71 3.02 -19.84
C LYS A 597 -23.66 3.91 -19.04
N LEU A 598 -23.12 4.66 -18.07
CA LEU A 598 -23.90 5.59 -17.25
C LEU A 598 -24.49 6.76 -18.07
N ASP A 599 -23.88 7.13 -19.19
CA ASP A 599 -24.40 8.15 -20.11
C ASP A 599 -25.68 7.69 -20.86
N ASN A 600 -26.05 6.41 -20.79
CA ASN A 600 -27.36 5.92 -21.25
C ASN A 600 -28.48 6.13 -20.22
N LEU A 601 -28.19 6.65 -19.02
CA LEU A 601 -29.18 6.97 -17.97
C LEU A 601 -30.00 8.23 -18.33
N ASN A 602 -30.58 8.25 -19.53
CA ASN A 602 -31.37 9.37 -20.04
C ASN A 602 -32.78 9.31 -19.44
N ILE A 603 -32.99 10.05 -18.37
CA ILE A 603 -34.29 10.17 -17.67
C ILE A 603 -35.11 11.37 -18.20
N ASP A 604 -34.50 12.26 -19.00
CA ASP A 604 -35.12 13.51 -19.48
C ASP A 604 -36.43 13.28 -20.27
N ASN A 605 -36.56 12.14 -20.95
CA ASN A 605 -37.72 11.78 -21.78
C ASN A 605 -38.75 10.87 -21.08
N VAL A 606 -38.63 10.61 -19.77
CA VAL A 606 -39.49 9.63 -19.06
C VAL A 606 -40.86 10.20 -18.67
N ILE A 607 -41.06 11.52 -18.80
CA ILE A 607 -42.37 12.17 -18.70
C ILE A 607 -42.81 12.53 -20.12
N PRO A 608 -43.87 11.91 -20.68
CA PRO A 608 -44.32 12.19 -22.04
C PRO A 608 -44.77 13.65 -22.26
N GLU A 609 -44.55 14.17 -23.48
CA GLU A 609 -45.17 15.42 -23.91
C GLU A 609 -46.71 15.30 -23.81
N GLY A 610 -47.34 16.21 -23.08
CA GLY A 610 -48.79 16.19 -22.84
C GLY A 610 -49.25 15.25 -21.71
N PHE A 611 -48.35 14.75 -20.85
CA PHE A 611 -48.73 13.98 -19.66
C PHE A 611 -49.76 14.71 -18.78
N ASN A 612 -50.85 14.03 -18.41
CA ASN A 612 -51.97 14.60 -17.65
C ASN A 612 -52.51 13.58 -16.63
N LEU A 613 -52.47 13.92 -15.34
CA LEU A 613 -52.92 13.07 -14.21
C LEU A 613 -54.45 12.95 -14.06
N LEU A 614 -55.25 13.83 -14.67
CA LEU A 614 -56.72 13.83 -14.54
C LEU A 614 -57.42 13.28 -15.78
N GLY A 615 -56.69 12.95 -16.85
CA GLY A 615 -57.27 12.77 -18.18
C GLY A 615 -57.84 14.08 -18.75
N ASP A 616 -58.26 14.05 -20.01
CA ASP A 616 -58.78 15.23 -20.71
C ASP A 616 -60.30 15.45 -20.48
N ASN A 617 -60.87 14.73 -19.51
CA ASN A 617 -62.27 14.83 -19.11
C ASN A 617 -62.39 15.64 -17.81
N ASN A 618 -63.26 16.67 -17.80
CA ASN A 618 -63.52 17.46 -16.60
C ASN A 618 -64.38 16.71 -15.53
N ALA A 619 -64.43 15.38 -15.51
CA ALA A 619 -65.36 14.62 -14.66
C ALA A 619 -65.12 14.83 -13.14
N PHE A 620 -63.86 15.04 -12.73
CA PHE A 620 -63.56 15.45 -11.35
C PHE A 620 -63.99 16.89 -11.03
N GLU A 621 -64.14 17.75 -12.03
CA GLU A 621 -64.68 19.10 -11.86
C GLU A 621 -66.22 19.10 -11.87
N GLU A 622 -66.86 18.08 -12.46
CA GLU A 622 -68.31 17.83 -12.31
C GLU A 622 -68.65 17.54 -10.83
N LEU A 623 -67.78 16.85 -10.08
CA LEU A 623 -67.96 16.62 -8.63
C LEU A 623 -68.04 17.91 -7.79
N LEU A 624 -67.45 19.03 -8.25
CA LEU A 624 -67.55 20.32 -7.56
C LEU A 624 -68.94 20.98 -7.70
N GLN A 625 -69.79 20.45 -8.59
CA GLN A 625 -71.11 21.02 -8.89
C GLN A 625 -72.24 20.42 -8.04
N ILE A 626 -71.96 19.32 -7.32
CA ILE A 626 -72.91 18.65 -6.42
C ILE A 626 -72.60 18.92 -4.95
N ASN A 627 -73.63 18.94 -4.11
CA ASN A 627 -73.50 18.91 -2.65
C ASN A 627 -74.46 17.86 -2.08
N PRO A 628 -74.05 16.58 -1.97
CA PRO A 628 -74.88 15.48 -1.49
C PRO A 628 -74.97 15.48 0.06
N GLU A 629 -75.42 16.60 0.62
CA GLU A 629 -75.42 16.87 2.06
C GLU A 629 -76.59 16.18 2.78
N ILE A 630 -76.30 15.57 3.93
CA ILE A 630 -77.25 14.80 4.74
C ILE A 630 -77.41 15.45 6.11
N ASP A 631 -78.66 15.70 6.53
CA ASP A 631 -78.99 16.18 7.88
C ASP A 631 -78.96 15.02 8.89
N VAL A 632 -77.75 14.59 9.24
CA VAL A 632 -77.50 13.51 10.22
C VAL A 632 -77.97 13.90 11.62
N PHE A 633 -77.96 15.20 11.96
CA PHE A 633 -78.46 15.69 13.25
C PHE A 633 -79.96 15.39 13.38
N LYS A 634 -80.76 15.75 12.36
CA LYS A 634 -82.20 15.50 12.36
C LYS A 634 -82.55 14.01 12.27
N PHE A 635 -81.72 13.18 11.61
CA PHE A 635 -81.88 11.73 11.72
C PHE A 635 -81.77 11.22 13.15
N LYS A 636 -80.89 11.80 13.98
CA LYS A 636 -80.77 11.44 15.39
C LYS A 636 -81.93 11.99 16.23
N GLU A 637 -82.29 13.26 16.03
CA GLU A 637 -83.37 13.93 16.76
C GLU A 637 -84.72 13.20 16.63
N GLU A 638 -85.12 12.86 15.39
CA GLU A 638 -86.41 12.21 15.11
C GLU A 638 -86.45 10.73 15.54
N LEU A 639 -85.32 10.02 15.50
CA LEU A 639 -85.27 8.55 15.69
C LEU A 639 -84.87 8.09 17.09
N GLN A 640 -84.30 8.96 17.92
CA GLN A 640 -83.83 8.61 19.28
C GLN A 640 -84.97 8.51 20.32
N THR A 641 -86.23 8.78 19.95
CA THR A 641 -87.37 8.80 20.88
C THR A 641 -88.17 7.48 20.92
N ASN A 642 -88.92 7.23 22.00
CA ASN A 642 -89.78 6.05 22.11
C ASN A 642 -90.97 6.15 21.14
N PHE A 643 -91.14 5.19 20.23
CA PHE A 643 -92.20 5.15 19.19
C PHE A 643 -93.66 5.20 19.68
N THR A 644 -93.90 5.00 20.97
CA THR A 644 -95.25 5.02 21.58
C THR A 644 -95.24 5.76 22.91
N ASN A 645 -96.32 6.48 23.22
CA ASN A 645 -96.44 7.26 24.46
C ASN A 645 -96.45 6.40 25.75
N TYR A 646 -96.68 5.09 25.62
CA TYR A 646 -96.54 4.09 26.68
C TYR A 646 -95.86 2.85 26.09
N SER A 647 -95.07 2.14 26.88
CA SER A 647 -94.49 0.86 26.46
C SER A 647 -95.60 -0.20 26.26
N LEU A 648 -95.54 -0.94 25.15
CA LEU A 648 -96.43 -2.08 24.92
C LEU A 648 -96.18 -3.19 25.96
N ASP A 649 -94.96 -3.32 26.47
CA ASP A 649 -94.61 -4.30 27.52
C ASP A 649 -95.23 -3.98 28.88
N GLU A 650 -95.42 -2.69 29.21
CA GLU A 650 -96.18 -2.28 30.40
C GLU A 650 -97.66 -2.68 30.29
N ILE A 651 -98.25 -2.53 29.10
CA ILE A 651 -99.65 -2.89 28.84
C ILE A 651 -99.81 -4.41 28.85
N THR A 652 -98.86 -5.13 28.24
CA THR A 652 -98.76 -6.61 28.27
C THR A 652 -98.65 -7.13 29.71
N SER A 653 -97.82 -6.50 30.55
CA SER A 653 -97.67 -6.83 31.97
C SER A 653 -98.96 -6.55 32.75
N GLY A 654 -99.61 -5.40 32.50
CA GLY A 654 -100.89 -5.05 33.12
C GLY A 654 -102.02 -6.02 32.75
N LEU A 655 -102.12 -6.40 31.47
CA LEU A 655 -103.09 -7.40 31.01
C LEU A 655 -102.84 -8.77 31.64
N THR A 656 -101.58 -9.21 31.71
CA THR A 656 -101.21 -10.48 32.35
C THR A 656 -101.60 -10.48 33.84
N SER A 657 -101.40 -9.36 34.55
CA SER A 657 -101.83 -9.21 35.94
C SER A 657 -103.36 -9.34 36.10
N ILE A 658 -104.15 -8.72 35.21
CA ILE A 658 -105.61 -8.82 35.20
C ILE A 658 -106.08 -10.24 34.87
N ILE A 659 -105.51 -10.88 33.84
CA ILE A 659 -105.84 -12.26 33.43
C ILE A 659 -105.62 -13.25 34.59
N ASN A 660 -104.60 -13.02 35.42
CA ASN A 660 -104.29 -13.83 36.60
C ASN A 660 -105.17 -13.52 37.82
N GLN A 661 -105.97 -12.46 37.81
CA GLN A 661 -106.95 -12.13 38.86
C GLN A 661 -108.35 -12.72 38.59
N ILE A 662 -108.61 -13.24 37.38
CA ILE A 662 -109.89 -13.86 37.01
C ILE A 662 -109.94 -15.29 37.58
N ASN A 663 -110.59 -15.43 38.73
CA ASN A 663 -110.75 -16.68 39.48
C ASN A 663 -112.16 -17.30 39.40
N GLY A 664 -112.98 -16.88 38.43
CA GLY A 664 -114.29 -17.45 38.14
C GLY A 664 -114.25 -18.38 36.91
N ASP A 665 -114.98 -19.50 36.98
CA ASP A 665 -115.10 -20.49 35.90
C ASP A 665 -116.46 -20.43 35.18
N ASP A 666 -117.15 -19.30 35.31
CA ASP A 666 -118.40 -19.01 34.59
C ASP A 666 -118.13 -18.56 33.15
N THR A 667 -119.15 -18.65 32.30
CA THR A 667 -119.05 -18.34 30.86
C THR A 667 -118.65 -16.90 30.56
N ASN A 668 -118.96 -15.93 31.44
CA ASN A 668 -118.56 -14.54 31.23
C ASN A 668 -117.08 -14.34 31.62
N SER A 669 -116.63 -14.93 32.74
CA SER A 669 -115.21 -14.93 33.13
C SER A 669 -114.33 -15.62 32.08
N GLN A 670 -114.73 -16.78 31.56
CA GLN A 670 -113.99 -17.47 30.50
C GLN A 670 -113.96 -16.67 29.19
N ALA A 671 -115.06 -16.03 28.79
CA ALA A 671 -115.11 -15.17 27.61
C ALA A 671 -114.21 -13.93 27.75
N LEU A 672 -114.27 -13.25 28.90
CA LEU A 672 -113.42 -12.10 29.22
C LEU A 672 -111.94 -12.49 29.24
N ARG A 673 -111.59 -13.60 29.89
CA ARG A 673 -110.22 -14.13 29.93
C ARG A 673 -109.69 -14.42 28.52
N SER A 674 -110.51 -15.04 27.67
CA SER A 674 -110.17 -15.34 26.26
C SER A 674 -109.96 -14.07 25.43
N GLN A 675 -110.81 -13.05 25.58
CA GLN A 675 -110.64 -11.77 24.87
C GLN A 675 -109.39 -11.00 25.33
N LEU A 676 -109.11 -10.99 26.64
CA LEU A 676 -107.89 -10.38 27.18
C LEU A 676 -106.64 -11.15 26.74
N GLN A 677 -106.66 -12.48 26.69
CA GLN A 677 -105.56 -13.30 26.16
C GLN A 677 -105.33 -13.09 24.66
N LEU A 678 -106.39 -12.97 23.85
CA LEU A 678 -106.29 -12.63 22.43
C LEU A 678 -105.70 -11.22 22.23
N SER A 679 -106.10 -10.26 23.06
CA SER A 679 -105.60 -8.89 23.00
C SER A 679 -104.16 -8.76 23.49
N LEU A 680 -103.78 -9.54 24.51
CA LEU A 680 -102.40 -9.74 24.97
C LEU A 680 -101.54 -10.28 23.82
N LEU A 681 -101.98 -11.37 23.17
CA LEU A 681 -101.30 -11.96 22.01
C LEU A 681 -101.11 -10.95 20.88
N HIS A 682 -102.15 -10.16 20.56
CA HIS A 682 -102.03 -9.08 19.57
C HIS A 682 -100.96 -8.05 19.97
N ILE A 683 -100.96 -7.55 21.22
CA ILE A 683 -99.99 -6.54 21.68
C ILE A 683 -98.56 -7.08 21.67
N THR A 684 -98.34 -8.30 22.20
CA THR A 684 -97.03 -8.97 22.13
C THR A 684 -96.58 -9.13 20.68
N THR A 685 -97.48 -9.55 19.78
CA THR A 685 -97.17 -9.69 18.35
C THR A 685 -96.79 -8.36 17.71
N TYR A 686 -97.48 -7.25 18.00
CA TYR A 686 -97.10 -5.94 17.46
C TYR A 686 -95.80 -5.40 18.07
N ASN A 687 -95.51 -5.71 19.34
CA ASN A 687 -94.21 -5.35 19.93
C ASN A 687 -93.06 -6.12 19.27
N GLU A 688 -93.19 -7.44 19.13
CA GLU A 688 -92.19 -8.31 18.51
C GLU A 688 -92.01 -8.09 16.99
N LYS A 689 -93.11 -7.83 16.26
CA LYS A 689 -93.09 -7.84 14.78
C LYS A 689 -93.11 -6.45 14.15
N LEU A 690 -93.36 -5.39 14.93
CA LEU A 690 -93.27 -3.99 14.48
C LEU A 690 -92.30 -3.19 15.35
N VAL A 691 -92.57 -3.03 16.65
CA VAL A 691 -91.83 -2.07 17.50
C VAL A 691 -90.34 -2.44 17.66
N ILE A 692 -90.01 -3.70 17.90
CA ILE A 692 -88.60 -4.14 17.99
C ILE A 692 -87.89 -3.98 16.64
N PRO A 693 -88.39 -4.53 15.50
CA PRO A 693 -87.80 -4.28 14.18
C PRO A 693 -87.68 -2.79 13.79
N MET A 694 -88.56 -1.91 14.28
CA MET A 694 -88.44 -0.46 14.09
C MET A 694 -87.29 0.15 14.90
N LYS A 695 -87.01 -0.35 16.11
CA LYS A 695 -85.85 0.10 16.92
C LYS A 695 -84.54 -0.30 16.25
N ASP A 696 -84.44 -1.56 15.85
CA ASP A 696 -83.24 -2.10 15.20
C ASP A 696 -82.96 -1.37 13.87
N LEU A 697 -84.02 -1.13 13.07
CA LEU A 697 -83.93 -0.37 11.82
C LEU A 697 -83.57 1.11 12.04
N ALA A 698 -84.11 1.76 13.08
CA ALA A 698 -83.80 3.16 13.38
C ALA A 698 -82.33 3.34 13.81
N LEU A 699 -81.82 2.44 14.67
CA LEU A 699 -80.40 2.45 15.05
C LEU A 699 -79.48 2.22 13.84
N ALA A 700 -79.83 1.27 12.96
CA ALA A 700 -79.08 1.03 11.73
C ALA A 700 -79.11 2.25 10.77
N ILE A 701 -80.24 2.97 10.68
CA ILE A 701 -80.35 4.21 9.90
C ILE A 701 -79.44 5.32 10.45
N MET A 702 -79.41 5.49 11.78
CA MET A 702 -78.55 6.50 12.44
C MET A 702 -77.06 6.21 12.22
N ASP A 703 -76.63 4.96 12.43
CA ASP A 703 -75.25 4.52 12.23
C ASP A 703 -74.82 4.61 10.76
N THR A 704 -75.69 4.20 9.82
CA THR A 704 -75.44 4.35 8.38
C THR A 704 -75.28 5.83 7.99
N ALA A 705 -76.09 6.73 8.55
CA ALA A 705 -76.03 8.16 8.26
C ALA A 705 -74.76 8.84 8.81
N ASP A 706 -74.27 8.43 10.00
CA ASP A 706 -73.00 8.91 10.55
C ASP A 706 -71.80 8.50 9.67
N ASN A 707 -71.63 7.19 9.44
CA ASN A 707 -70.51 6.64 8.67
C ASN A 707 -70.44 7.25 7.25
N LEU A 708 -71.59 7.37 6.59
CA LEU A 708 -71.71 7.96 5.25
C LEU A 708 -71.33 9.45 5.22
N ASN A 709 -71.66 10.22 6.27
CA ASN A 709 -71.27 11.62 6.39
C ASN A 709 -69.76 11.79 6.65
N GLU A 710 -69.11 10.88 7.38
CA GLU A 710 -67.65 10.90 7.53
C GLU A 710 -66.93 10.55 6.22
N GLN A 711 -67.38 9.51 5.51
CA GLN A 711 -66.87 9.13 4.18
C GLN A 711 -66.96 10.29 3.16
N LEU A 712 -68.12 10.96 3.08
CA LEU A 712 -68.33 12.10 2.16
C LEU A 712 -67.45 13.31 2.47
N LYS A 713 -67.06 13.52 3.73
CA LYS A 713 -66.35 14.74 4.15
C LYS A 713 -64.83 14.58 4.23
N MET A 714 -64.31 13.36 4.38
CA MET A 714 -62.86 13.09 4.40
C MET A 714 -62.06 13.99 5.39
N ASN A 715 -62.65 14.31 6.54
CA ASN A 715 -62.17 15.28 7.55
C ASN A 715 -62.20 16.77 7.16
N HIS A 716 -62.72 17.14 5.99
CA HIS A 716 -63.03 18.53 5.62
C HIS A 716 -64.41 18.98 6.13
N SER A 717 -64.73 20.26 5.98
CA SER A 717 -66.01 20.85 6.40
C SER A 717 -67.21 20.37 5.57
N SER A 718 -67.00 20.07 4.29
CA SER A 718 -68.05 19.73 3.32
C SER A 718 -67.48 18.91 2.16
N PHE A 719 -68.35 18.20 1.44
CA PHE A 719 -67.96 17.40 0.27
C PHE A 719 -67.30 18.28 -0.83
N PRO A 720 -67.84 19.44 -1.24
CA PRO A 720 -67.18 20.28 -2.25
C PRO A 720 -65.81 20.79 -1.84
N GLU A 721 -65.57 21.04 -0.54
CA GLU A 721 -64.27 21.48 -0.04
C GLU A 721 -63.24 20.33 -0.01
N ALA A 722 -63.68 19.11 0.27
CA ALA A 722 -62.84 17.92 0.17
C ALA A 722 -62.38 17.67 -1.28
N ILE A 723 -63.32 17.71 -2.24
CA ILE A 723 -63.00 17.62 -3.68
C ILE A 723 -62.09 18.77 -4.12
N ARG A 724 -62.34 20.00 -3.63
CA ARG A 724 -61.50 21.18 -3.93
C ARG A 724 -60.06 20.98 -3.46
N SER A 725 -59.85 20.46 -2.25
CA SER A 725 -58.52 20.17 -1.72
C SER A 725 -57.79 19.12 -2.55
N LEU A 726 -58.47 18.04 -2.94
CA LEU A 726 -57.89 16.97 -3.78
C LEU A 726 -57.52 17.49 -5.19
N LEU A 727 -58.34 18.35 -5.78
CA LEU A 727 -58.05 18.99 -7.08
C LEU A 727 -56.90 20.00 -7.01
N ILE A 728 -56.70 20.67 -5.87
CA ILE A 728 -55.53 21.53 -5.65
C ILE A 728 -54.28 20.67 -5.52
N ASP A 729 -54.26 19.70 -4.60
CA ASP A 729 -53.12 18.80 -4.37
C ASP A 729 -52.68 18.08 -5.67
N LEU A 730 -53.64 17.64 -6.51
CA LEU A 730 -53.32 16.99 -7.79
C LEU A 730 -52.77 17.99 -8.81
N ARG A 731 -53.36 19.18 -8.96
CA ARG A 731 -52.82 20.21 -9.89
C ARG A 731 -51.42 20.69 -9.47
N GLU A 732 -51.15 20.80 -8.18
CA GLU A 732 -49.81 21.11 -7.67
C GLU A 732 -48.82 19.95 -7.93
N ALA A 733 -49.26 18.68 -7.82
CA ALA A 733 -48.45 17.52 -8.19
C ALA A 733 -48.19 17.41 -9.71
N GLN A 734 -49.18 17.77 -10.54
CA GLN A 734 -49.08 17.83 -12.00
C GLN A 734 -48.07 18.90 -12.44
N ASP A 735 -48.14 20.11 -11.87
CA ASP A 735 -47.18 21.20 -12.14
C ASP A 735 -45.76 20.83 -11.69
N ALA A 736 -45.62 20.27 -10.48
CA ALA A 736 -44.33 19.79 -9.98
C ALA A 736 -43.74 18.72 -10.91
N LEU A 737 -44.52 17.72 -11.35
CA LEU A 737 -44.03 16.69 -12.24
C LEU A 737 -43.62 17.25 -13.60
N VAL A 738 -44.46 18.02 -14.29
CA VAL A 738 -44.17 18.48 -15.67
C VAL A 738 -43.10 19.57 -15.70
N ASN A 739 -43.20 20.60 -14.86
CA ASN A 739 -42.32 21.77 -14.95
C ASN A 739 -41.01 21.62 -14.17
N ASN A 740 -40.98 20.82 -13.10
CA ASN A 740 -39.81 20.68 -12.24
C ASN A 740 -39.22 19.25 -12.24
N GLY A 741 -40.04 18.23 -12.49
CA GLY A 741 -39.67 16.81 -12.45
C GLY A 741 -38.46 16.43 -13.31
N PRO A 742 -38.43 16.71 -14.63
CA PRO A 742 -37.28 16.38 -15.48
C PRO A 742 -35.98 17.00 -14.97
N THR A 743 -36.02 18.28 -14.58
CA THR A 743 -34.85 19.01 -14.09
C THR A 743 -34.33 18.44 -12.76
N GLN A 744 -35.22 17.97 -11.87
CA GLN A 744 -34.79 17.39 -10.59
C GLN A 744 -34.31 15.94 -10.77
N LEU A 745 -34.98 15.14 -11.59
CA LEU A 745 -34.57 13.77 -11.91
C LEU A 745 -33.21 13.72 -12.60
N SER A 746 -32.98 14.59 -13.59
CA SER A 746 -31.71 14.70 -14.32
C SER A 746 -30.54 15.05 -13.38
N LYS A 747 -30.76 15.93 -12.37
CA LYS A 747 -29.77 16.22 -11.32
C LYS A 747 -29.48 15.03 -10.40
N THR A 748 -30.50 14.33 -9.92
CA THR A 748 -30.30 13.14 -9.08
C THR A 748 -29.55 12.05 -9.86
N ALA A 749 -29.86 11.88 -11.15
CA ALA A 749 -29.13 10.98 -12.05
C ALA A 749 -27.66 11.41 -12.26
N GLU A 750 -27.41 12.70 -12.51
CA GLU A 750 -26.04 13.24 -12.66
C GLU A 750 -25.22 13.06 -11.39
N TYR A 751 -25.77 13.37 -10.21
CA TYR A 751 -25.08 13.15 -8.94
C TYR A 751 -24.73 11.67 -8.74
N PHE A 752 -25.69 10.77 -8.95
CA PHE A 752 -25.49 9.35 -8.72
C PHE A 752 -24.47 8.75 -9.70
N ARG A 753 -24.52 9.14 -10.98
CA ARG A 753 -23.49 8.88 -11.99
C ARG A 753 -22.10 9.33 -11.50
N ASN A 754 -22.00 10.54 -10.95
CA ASN A 754 -20.72 11.09 -10.52
C ASN A 754 -20.15 10.37 -9.27
N VAL A 755 -20.98 9.94 -8.31
CA VAL A 755 -20.52 9.10 -7.18
C VAL A 755 -20.00 7.74 -7.67
N ILE A 756 -20.73 7.07 -8.57
CA ILE A 756 -20.30 5.79 -9.14
C ILE A 756 -18.98 5.95 -9.89
N LEU A 757 -18.82 7.02 -10.69
CA LEU A 757 -17.57 7.32 -11.38
C LEU A 757 -16.42 7.65 -10.42
N ASN A 758 -16.66 8.38 -9.32
CA ASN A 758 -15.63 8.68 -8.33
C ASN A 758 -15.05 7.41 -7.68
N ILE A 759 -15.90 6.42 -7.38
CA ILE A 759 -15.47 5.14 -6.77
C ILE A 759 -14.59 4.34 -7.75
N VAL A 760 -14.99 4.26 -9.04
CA VAL A 760 -14.21 3.57 -10.07
C VAL A 760 -12.89 4.29 -10.38
N ASN A 761 -12.93 5.61 -10.56
CA ASN A 761 -11.73 6.41 -10.78
C ASN A 761 -10.77 6.35 -9.58
N GLY A 762 -11.30 6.40 -8.35
CA GLY A 762 -10.50 6.28 -7.13
C GLY A 762 -9.79 4.93 -6.98
N TYR A 763 -10.41 3.83 -7.43
CA TYR A 763 -9.72 2.54 -7.51
C TYR A 763 -8.67 2.50 -8.63
N MET A 764 -8.98 3.04 -9.82
CA MET A 764 -8.04 3.09 -10.94
C MET A 764 -6.81 3.96 -10.66
N ASP A 765 -7.00 5.11 -10.04
CA ASP A 765 -5.90 6.01 -9.67
C ASP A 765 -5.08 5.43 -8.50
N ARG A 766 -5.71 4.64 -7.61
CA ARG A 766 -4.97 3.79 -6.64
C ARG A 766 -4.15 2.71 -7.36
N ILE A 767 -4.65 2.04 -8.40
CA ILE A 767 -3.85 1.09 -9.18
C ILE A 767 -2.64 1.79 -9.80
N SER A 768 -2.82 2.94 -10.46
CA SER A 768 -1.72 3.68 -11.10
C SER A 768 -0.66 4.09 -10.09
N ASP A 769 -1.04 4.81 -9.02
CA ASP A 769 -0.10 5.29 -8.01
C ASP A 769 0.59 4.14 -7.25
N GLN A 770 -0.13 3.06 -6.93
CA GLN A 770 0.48 1.92 -6.24
C GLN A 770 1.48 1.18 -7.16
N ALA A 771 1.12 0.91 -8.41
CA ALA A 771 2.01 0.24 -9.37
C ALA A 771 3.23 1.11 -9.75
N GLU A 772 3.02 2.40 -10.04
CA GLU A 772 4.08 3.28 -10.50
C GLU A 772 5.00 3.78 -9.38
N ASN A 773 4.48 4.03 -8.17
CA ASN A 773 5.19 4.78 -7.13
C ASN A 773 5.40 4.04 -5.79
N LYS A 774 4.79 2.86 -5.56
CA LYS A 774 4.81 2.23 -4.22
C LYS A 774 5.22 0.76 -4.19
N ILE A 775 4.68 -0.07 -5.08
CA ILE A 775 4.89 -1.52 -5.10
C ILE A 775 6.30 -1.86 -5.60
N GLY A 776 6.96 -2.78 -4.88
CA GLY A 776 8.27 -3.30 -5.26
C GLY A 776 9.34 -2.22 -5.45
N HIS A 777 9.39 -1.22 -4.56
CA HIS A 777 10.48 -0.26 -4.49
C HIS A 777 11.83 -0.99 -4.48
N CYS A 778 12.73 -0.70 -5.45
CA CYS A 778 13.95 -1.48 -5.64
C CYS A 778 15.02 -1.32 -4.53
N GLY A 779 14.72 -0.66 -3.41
CA GLY A 779 15.62 -0.47 -2.25
C GLY A 779 16.28 -1.75 -1.71
N PRO A 780 15.54 -2.86 -1.50
CA PRO A 780 16.14 -4.12 -1.06
C PRO A 780 17.06 -4.75 -2.12
N LEU A 781 16.68 -4.71 -3.39
CA LEU A 781 17.49 -5.21 -4.50
C LEU A 781 18.71 -4.29 -4.76
N ASN A 782 18.62 -2.99 -4.49
CA ASN A 782 19.76 -2.06 -4.46
C ASN A 782 20.75 -2.43 -3.33
N LEU A 783 20.26 -2.76 -2.12
CA LEU A 783 21.10 -3.30 -1.05
C LEU A 783 21.80 -4.61 -1.47
N VAL A 784 21.10 -5.50 -2.17
CA VAL A 784 21.68 -6.73 -2.75
C VAL A 784 22.77 -6.41 -3.77
N ILE A 785 22.55 -5.46 -4.68
CA ILE A 785 23.52 -5.02 -5.68
C ILE A 785 24.76 -4.45 -4.99
N HIS A 786 24.60 -3.54 -4.03
CA HIS A 786 25.71 -2.99 -3.27
C HIS A 786 26.45 -4.04 -2.42
N ALA A 787 25.75 -5.04 -1.87
CA ALA A 787 26.39 -6.16 -1.16
C ALA A 787 27.18 -7.07 -2.09
N SER A 788 26.67 -7.32 -3.31
CA SER A 788 27.34 -8.10 -4.36
C SER A 788 28.62 -7.39 -4.85
N ILE A 789 28.53 -6.08 -5.10
CA ILE A 789 29.67 -5.21 -5.43
C ILE A 789 30.67 -5.20 -4.27
N ALA A 790 30.25 -4.96 -3.03
CA ALA A 790 31.14 -4.96 -1.88
C ALA A 790 31.80 -6.32 -1.63
N SER A 791 31.11 -7.43 -1.90
CA SER A 791 31.68 -8.77 -1.77
C SER A 791 32.70 -9.10 -2.86
N THR A 792 32.61 -8.50 -4.05
CA THR A 792 33.52 -8.78 -5.17
C THR A 792 34.65 -7.75 -5.24
N CYS A 793 34.30 -6.48 -5.26
CA CYS A 793 35.23 -5.36 -5.40
C CYS A 793 35.96 -5.09 -4.09
N ASP A 794 35.24 -4.80 -3.01
CA ASP A 794 35.87 -4.33 -1.77
C ASP A 794 36.49 -5.46 -0.94
N LYS A 795 35.83 -6.61 -0.83
CA LYS A 795 36.34 -7.76 -0.05
C LYS A 795 37.38 -8.62 -0.79
N VAL A 796 37.41 -8.63 -2.13
CA VAL A 796 38.34 -9.50 -2.91
C VAL A 796 39.28 -8.68 -3.81
N LEU A 797 38.77 -7.82 -4.68
CA LEU A 797 39.62 -7.11 -5.66
C LEU A 797 40.49 -5.99 -5.06
N LEU A 798 40.01 -5.21 -4.08
CA LEU A 798 40.86 -4.22 -3.39
C LEU A 798 42.06 -4.88 -2.67
N PRO A 799 41.89 -5.97 -1.88
CA PRO A 799 43.02 -6.74 -1.37
C PRO A 799 43.92 -7.35 -2.46
N TRP A 800 43.36 -7.90 -3.55
CA TRP A 800 44.16 -8.39 -4.68
C TRP A 800 45.03 -7.28 -5.30
N ASN A 801 44.45 -6.11 -5.48
CA ASN A 801 45.12 -4.94 -6.04
C ASN A 801 46.21 -4.40 -5.10
N GLY A 802 45.90 -4.23 -3.80
CA GLY A 802 46.88 -3.86 -2.79
C GLY A 802 48.04 -4.85 -2.66
N PHE A 803 47.80 -6.14 -2.90
CA PHE A 803 48.84 -7.17 -2.92
C PHE A 803 49.83 -6.98 -4.08
N TRP A 804 49.37 -6.96 -5.34
CA TRP A 804 50.30 -6.80 -6.47
C TRP A 804 50.98 -5.43 -6.46
N PHE A 805 50.29 -4.38 -6.01
CA PHE A 805 50.87 -3.04 -5.91
C PHE A 805 52.00 -2.97 -4.86
N SER A 806 51.85 -3.68 -3.73
CA SER A 806 52.91 -3.85 -2.73
C SER A 806 54.14 -4.57 -3.30
N LEU A 807 53.93 -5.59 -4.15
CA LEU A 807 55.02 -6.28 -4.85
C LEU A 807 55.68 -5.40 -5.93
N PHE A 808 54.90 -4.60 -6.67
CA PHE A 808 55.42 -3.62 -7.64
C PHE A 808 56.33 -2.58 -6.96
N CYS A 809 55.88 -1.98 -5.86
CA CYS A 809 56.69 -1.08 -5.04
C CYS A 809 57.98 -1.76 -4.55
N THR A 810 57.88 -3.03 -4.16
CA THR A 810 59.03 -3.84 -3.73
C THR A 810 60.05 -4.06 -4.85
N ILE A 811 59.60 -4.33 -6.09
CA ILE A 811 60.47 -4.48 -7.27
C ILE A 811 61.22 -3.18 -7.57
N VAL A 812 60.54 -2.03 -7.54
CA VAL A 812 61.16 -0.70 -7.74
C VAL A 812 62.20 -0.43 -6.66
N LEU A 813 61.88 -0.71 -5.38
CA LEU A 813 62.82 -0.58 -4.27
C LEU A 813 64.00 -1.56 -4.37
N TYR A 814 63.81 -2.78 -4.88
CA TYR A 814 64.89 -3.76 -5.08
C TYR A 814 65.98 -3.22 -6.00
N ILE A 815 65.64 -2.58 -7.13
CA ILE A 815 66.61 -2.01 -8.07
C ILE A 815 67.55 -1.02 -7.36
N VAL A 816 66.98 -0.11 -6.57
CA VAL A 816 67.74 0.90 -5.80
C VAL A 816 68.54 0.22 -4.67
N THR A 817 67.93 -0.70 -3.95
CA THR A 817 68.51 -1.41 -2.79
C THR A 817 69.72 -2.24 -3.20
N ILE A 818 69.66 -2.97 -4.33
CA ILE A 818 70.76 -3.77 -4.87
C ILE A 818 72.01 -2.90 -5.10
N ILE A 819 71.83 -1.75 -5.77
CA ILE A 819 72.93 -0.83 -6.09
C ILE A 819 73.59 -0.33 -4.79
N ILE A 820 72.80 0.10 -3.80
CA ILE A 820 73.32 0.63 -2.54
C ILE A 820 74.00 -0.48 -1.72
N ALA A 821 73.36 -1.65 -1.58
CA ALA A 821 73.88 -2.78 -0.82
C ALA A 821 75.22 -3.29 -1.36
N ILE A 822 75.39 -3.40 -2.68
CA ILE A 822 76.67 -3.76 -3.30
C ILE A 822 77.75 -2.71 -2.99
N LYS A 823 77.44 -1.41 -3.07
CA LYS A 823 78.43 -0.35 -2.75
C LYS A 823 78.81 -0.36 -1.27
N LEU A 824 77.84 -0.58 -0.37
CA LEU A 824 78.05 -0.60 1.08
C LEU A 824 78.82 -1.84 1.55
N ALA A 825 78.46 -3.04 1.06
CA ALA A 825 79.17 -4.29 1.37
C ALA A 825 80.67 -4.23 1.01
N ASN A 826 81.01 -3.56 -0.09
CA ASN A 826 82.38 -3.31 -0.52
C ASN A 826 83.15 -2.34 0.38
N LEU A 827 82.45 -1.39 1.02
CA LEU A 827 83.03 -0.48 2.01
C LEU A 827 83.16 -1.14 3.40
N TYR A 828 82.33 -2.14 3.70
CA TYR A 828 82.36 -2.90 4.96
C TYR A 828 83.45 -3.98 5.00
N ARG A 829 83.76 -4.64 3.87
CA ARG A 829 84.81 -5.67 3.75
C ARG A 829 86.25 -5.12 3.58
N LYS A 830 86.51 -3.92 4.13
CA LYS A 830 87.84 -3.30 4.20
C LYS A 830 88.48 -3.59 5.56
N HIS A 831 89.69 -4.16 5.51
CA HIS A 831 90.46 -4.54 6.70
C HIS A 831 91.20 -3.34 7.30
N LYS A 832 91.51 -3.41 8.60
CA LYS A 832 92.60 -2.59 9.17
C LYS A 832 93.92 -3.00 8.49
N PRO A 833 94.86 -2.07 8.22
CA PRO A 833 96.25 -2.48 8.06
C PRO A 833 96.72 -3.11 9.38
N GLY A 834 97.43 -4.23 9.30
CA GLY A 834 98.22 -4.71 10.42
C GLY A 834 99.40 -3.76 10.68
N TYR A 835 99.96 -3.83 11.88
CA TYR A 835 101.37 -3.49 12.04
C TYR A 835 102.21 -4.53 11.27
N ASP A 836 103.49 -4.21 11.03
CA ASP A 836 104.48 -5.07 10.37
C ASP A 836 104.39 -5.20 8.83
N GLN A 837 104.18 -4.07 8.15
CA GLN A 837 104.66 -3.91 6.77
C GLN A 837 105.40 -2.58 6.53
N TYR A 838 106.31 -2.22 7.44
CA TYR A 838 107.33 -1.21 7.21
C TYR A 838 108.53 -1.80 6.45
N VAL A 839 108.48 -1.74 5.11
CA VAL A 839 109.69 -1.87 4.28
C VAL A 839 110.26 -0.46 4.06
N GLU A 840 111.57 -0.29 4.21
CA GLU A 840 112.23 1.02 4.21
C GLU A 840 112.01 1.81 2.91
N THR A 841 111.80 3.12 3.05
CA THR A 841 112.46 4.08 2.16
C THR A 841 112.83 5.33 2.96
N ARG A 842 114.12 5.70 2.94
CA ARG A 842 114.67 6.79 3.77
C ARG A 842 114.17 8.16 3.29
N GLY A 843 114.02 9.09 4.22
CA GLY A 843 113.37 10.38 3.96
C GLY A 843 114.19 11.33 3.07
N GLY A 844 113.50 12.06 2.19
CA GLY A 844 114.03 13.18 1.41
C GLY A 844 113.10 14.40 1.52
N LYS A 845 113.62 15.55 1.97
CA LYS A 845 112.84 16.80 2.06
C LYS A 845 112.69 17.47 0.69
N ARG A 846 111.63 18.27 0.54
CA ARG A 846 111.22 19.00 -0.68
C ARG A 846 112.38 19.77 -1.35
N GLY A 847 112.58 19.55 -2.66
CA GLY A 847 113.33 20.40 -3.59
C GLY A 847 112.45 20.85 -4.78
N LYS A 848 112.76 21.97 -5.43
CA LYS A 848 111.99 22.55 -6.56
C LYS A 848 112.76 22.53 -7.89
N LYS A 849 111.99 22.62 -9.00
CA LYS A 849 112.32 23.06 -10.39
C LYS A 849 112.89 22.06 -11.42
N LYS A 850 112.18 22.02 -12.57
CA LYS A 850 112.63 21.99 -13.98
C LYS A 850 113.58 20.88 -14.49
N GLY A 851 113.19 20.21 -15.59
CA GLY A 851 114.09 20.06 -16.76
C GLY A 851 114.02 18.79 -17.62
N LYS A 852 113.47 18.92 -18.85
CA LYS A 852 113.79 18.22 -20.13
C LYS A 852 114.35 16.77 -20.16
N LYS A 853 113.60 15.90 -20.87
CA LYS A 853 114.00 14.97 -21.98
C LYS A 853 114.99 13.79 -21.76
N SER A 854 114.54 12.63 -22.27
CA SER A 854 115.21 11.73 -23.27
C SER A 854 115.92 10.43 -22.81
N LYS A 855 115.70 9.35 -23.62
CA LYS A 855 116.41 8.03 -23.70
C LYS A 855 116.17 7.06 -22.49
N ARG A 856 115.90 5.74 -22.61
CA ARG A 856 116.24 4.64 -23.57
C ARG A 856 117.74 4.29 -23.47
N HIS A 857 118.21 3.12 -23.08
CA HIS A 857 117.97 1.69 -23.45
C HIS A 857 118.42 0.81 -22.23
N ASP A 858 118.29 -0.52 -22.10
CA ASP A 858 117.63 -1.65 -22.81
C ASP A 858 117.63 -2.92 -21.89
N GLU A 859 117.11 -4.07 -22.37
CA GLU A 859 117.49 -5.49 -22.06
C GLU A 859 117.54 -6.03 -20.59
N ARG A 860 117.35 -7.33 -20.26
CA ARG A 860 117.32 -8.58 -21.07
C ARG A 860 116.56 -9.76 -20.38
N SER A 861 115.82 -10.53 -21.18
CA SER A 861 115.65 -12.02 -21.21
C SER A 861 115.40 -12.94 -19.97
N ASN A 862 114.61 -14.01 -20.25
CA ASN A 862 114.56 -15.38 -19.67
C ASN A 862 113.71 -15.61 -18.38
N VAL A 863 112.67 -16.48 -18.39
CA VAL A 863 112.56 -17.97 -18.54
C VAL A 863 112.91 -18.71 -17.23
N GLY A 864 112.12 -19.66 -16.69
CA GLY A 864 110.78 -20.19 -17.05
C GLY A 864 110.53 -21.59 -16.42
N ARG A 865 109.27 -22.11 -16.42
CA ARG A 865 108.83 -23.45 -15.90
C ARG A 865 108.96 -23.64 -14.36
N GLU A 866 108.33 -24.58 -13.64
CA GLU A 866 107.24 -25.59 -13.82
C GLU A 866 106.51 -25.77 -12.44
N VAL A 867 105.21 -26.13 -12.31
CA VAL A 867 104.57 -27.48 -12.28
C VAL A 867 105.23 -28.48 -11.30
N ALA A 868 104.55 -29.22 -10.39
CA ALA A 868 103.21 -29.13 -9.76
C ALA A 868 103.10 -30.08 -8.53
N ARG A 869 102.00 -29.97 -7.75
CA ARG A 869 101.36 -30.91 -6.77
C ARG A 869 102.09 -32.16 -6.23
N GLU A 870 101.87 -32.41 -4.93
CA GLU A 870 101.66 -33.77 -4.39
C GLU A 870 100.65 -33.78 -3.20
N TYR A 871 100.21 -34.96 -2.71
CA TYR A 871 99.12 -35.16 -1.73
C TYR A 871 99.40 -36.32 -0.74
N ALA A 872 99.29 -36.07 0.58
CA ALA A 872 98.93 -37.02 1.68
C ALA A 872 98.88 -36.21 3.01
N ALA A 873 97.99 -36.35 4.00
CA ALA A 873 97.12 -37.41 4.54
C ALA A 873 97.73 -38.22 5.72
N GLY A 874 97.20 -38.06 6.95
CA GLY A 874 97.36 -39.06 8.04
C GLY A 874 97.47 -38.56 9.50
N SER A 875 96.58 -39.10 10.36
CA SER A 875 96.76 -39.39 11.82
C SER A 875 96.70 -38.29 12.92
N HIS A 876 96.07 -38.71 14.03
CA HIS A 876 95.98 -38.17 15.41
C HIS A 876 96.00 -39.41 16.36
N PRO A 877 96.11 -39.30 17.70
CA PRO A 877 96.61 -38.22 18.58
C PRO A 877 97.83 -38.73 19.42
N PRO A 878 98.16 -38.14 20.59
CA PRO A 878 97.71 -38.77 21.84
C PRO A 878 97.26 -37.80 22.96
N ASP A 879 96.59 -38.34 23.99
CA ASP A 879 96.16 -37.63 25.20
C ASP A 879 97.28 -37.40 26.23
N GLY A 880 97.12 -36.36 27.06
CA GLY A 880 97.91 -36.13 28.28
C GLY A 880 97.04 -35.53 29.39
N ARG A 881 97.03 -36.16 30.58
CA ARG A 881 96.07 -35.87 31.67
C ARG A 881 96.80 -35.55 32.98
N TYR A 882 96.47 -34.43 33.62
CA TYR A 882 96.58 -34.22 35.07
C TYR A 882 95.57 -33.16 35.54
N ALA A 883 95.23 -33.15 36.83
CA ALA A 883 94.27 -32.26 37.47
C ALA A 883 94.91 -31.56 38.68
N ASP A 884 94.29 -30.51 39.22
CA ASP A 884 93.76 -30.56 40.60
C ASP A 884 93.08 -29.25 41.09
N MET A 885 92.44 -29.39 42.27
CA MET A 885 91.91 -28.37 43.19
C MET A 885 90.53 -27.77 42.88
N ALA A 886 89.75 -27.62 43.96
CA ALA A 886 88.33 -27.29 43.94
C ALA A 886 87.97 -26.22 45.01
N PRO A 887 86.84 -26.27 45.74
CA PRO A 887 85.82 -25.25 45.60
C PRO A 887 85.69 -24.33 46.83
N ASN A 888 84.75 -23.38 46.77
CA ASN A 888 84.29 -22.67 47.96
C ASN A 888 82.76 -22.57 47.99
N TYR A 889 82.18 -22.93 49.13
CA TYR A 889 80.76 -22.83 49.45
C TYR A 889 80.62 -22.38 50.91
N ARG A 890 79.69 -21.46 51.19
CA ARG A 890 79.17 -21.29 52.56
C ARG A 890 77.71 -20.84 52.55
N SER A 891 76.94 -21.52 53.39
CA SER A 891 75.50 -21.38 53.60
C SER A 891 75.14 -20.40 54.72
N HIS A 892 73.82 -20.23 54.93
CA HIS A 892 73.05 -20.05 56.19
C HIS A 892 72.09 -18.83 56.16
N VAL A 893 70.85 -18.90 56.68
CA VAL A 893 69.93 -20.03 56.96
C VAL A 893 68.46 -19.52 57.13
N ASN A 894 67.47 -20.38 56.85
CA ASN A 894 66.03 -20.44 57.24
C ASN A 894 65.22 -19.17 57.69
N ASN A 895 64.10 -18.88 56.97
CA ASN A 895 62.65 -19.08 57.33
C ASN A 895 62.08 -18.57 58.71
N PRO A 896 60.74 -18.45 58.96
CA PRO A 896 59.51 -18.41 58.10
C PRO A 896 58.45 -17.29 58.44
N TYR A 897 57.28 -17.35 57.76
CA TYR A 897 55.88 -17.01 58.20
C TYR A 897 55.11 -15.75 57.73
N ALA A 898 53.91 -16.03 57.14
CA ALA A 898 52.64 -15.26 57.10
C ALA A 898 52.60 -13.89 56.35
N ARG A 899 51.46 -13.38 55.83
CA ARG A 899 50.03 -13.77 55.94
C ARG A 899 49.21 -13.34 54.68
N ASP A 900 47.94 -13.73 54.62
CA ASP A 900 46.96 -13.58 53.52
C ASP A 900 46.56 -12.14 53.13
N VAL A 901 45.97 -11.95 51.92
CA VAL A 901 44.55 -11.54 51.69
C VAL A 901 44.21 -11.32 50.18
N ASN A 902 42.94 -11.54 49.83
CA ASN A 902 42.30 -11.50 48.49
C ASN A 902 42.40 -10.18 47.69
N GLY A 903 42.18 -10.27 46.36
CA GLY A 903 41.88 -9.11 45.50
C GLY A 903 41.38 -9.46 44.09
N ASN A 904 40.05 -9.46 43.87
CA ASN A 904 39.43 -9.55 42.54
C ASN A 904 39.55 -8.23 41.76
N THR A 905 39.65 -8.27 40.43
CA THR A 905 38.55 -7.86 39.52
C THR A 905 38.86 -8.07 38.02
N MET A 906 37.81 -7.91 37.20
CA MET A 906 37.75 -8.20 35.77
C MET A 906 37.36 -6.92 34.99
N LYS A 907 37.63 -6.90 33.68
CA LYS A 907 37.15 -5.93 32.65
C LYS A 907 37.72 -4.51 32.69
N THR A 908 38.16 -4.08 31.50
CA THR A 908 37.66 -2.83 30.92
C THR A 908 37.54 -3.02 29.40
N ARG A 909 36.50 -2.44 28.78
CA ARG A 909 36.48 -2.18 27.34
C ARG A 909 37.19 -0.86 27.09
N PHE A 910 37.86 -0.72 25.96
CA PHE A 910 37.42 0.21 24.91
C PHE A 910 37.75 -0.39 23.54
#